data_AF-A0A8J4CI09-F1
#
_entry.id   AF-A0A8J4CI09-F1
#
_cell.length_a   1.000
_cell.length_b   1.000
_cell.length_c   1.000
_cell.angle_alpha   90.00
_cell.angle_beta   90.00
_cell.angle_gamma   90.00
#
_symmetry.space_group_name_H-M   'P 1'
#
loop_
_entity.id
_entity.type
_entity.pdbx_description
1 polymer ?
#
loop_
_entity_poly.entity_id
_entity_poly.type
_entity_poly.pdbx_seq_one_letter_code
_entity_poly.pdbx_strand_id
1 'polypeptide(L)'
;MMASALNPGSLCSGSGRMAAGHVLTPGLLTVPSRAALCAHPLQSNTTAQTIPQQAARKIVLSCVAPSTATPSSVAQLVHQNSKPMKVIVAGAGIGGLVLAVALLKQGFEVQVFERDFTAIRGEGKYRGPIQVQSNALAALEAIDSEVAGEVLREGCITGDRINGLCDGLTGEWYIKFDTFHPAVNKGLPVTRVISRVTLQQILARAVERYGGPDVIQNGCCVTSFEQRPKATGGTEVLVRLEDGRQFSADLLIGADGIWSKIRKQLIGETKANYSGYTCYTGISDFTPADIDIVGYRVFLGNGQYFVSSDVGNGKMQWYGFHKEPAGGTDPEGTRKARLLQIFGHWNDNVVDLIKATPEEDVLRRDIFDRPPIFTWAKDRVALLGDSAHAMQPNLGQGGCMAIEDAYELAIDLSKAMEAANGDASAVNVDDVMRQYQSNRMMRVSAIHGMAGMAAFMASTYKCYLGEGWSKWVESLHIPHPGRVIGRLVMLLTMPAVLDWVLGGNTDNVAPSRVPYCALGDKPKAFEESRFGEFMTNDASIVYSSHADWLLVSERAAAAGANDDANSSSECKGIYLGTQPALVGRSGSPAAPTLTVDDVHVHERHAQVWQEASNGSSNGTVSSSGSGAYFLRDLGTGRGTWVNGQRLKDGAMVQLWPGDMVEFGRHPSNEVFKVKMQHVTLRSDELQGSQYNTLMVGKIRESKSPEDDEEAGAMGGSVAGGKLVAA
;
A
#
# COMPACT_ATOMS: atom_id res chain seq x y z
N MET A 1 -37.20 28.48 3.56
CA MET A 1 -37.03 29.66 4.42
C MET A 1 -35.62 30.18 4.20
N MET A 2 -35.53 31.41 3.71
CA MET A 2 -34.31 32.15 3.36
C MET A 2 -33.50 32.52 4.61
N ALA A 3 -32.17 32.58 4.50
CA ALA A 3 -31.36 33.64 5.11
C ALA A 3 -29.95 33.70 4.48
N SER A 4 -29.65 34.88 3.97
CA SER A 4 -28.38 35.38 3.45
C SER A 4 -27.55 36.07 4.55
N ALA A 5 -26.22 35.99 4.50
CA ALA A 5 -25.29 37.02 5.01
C ALA A 5 -23.89 36.71 4.43
N LEU A 6 -23.38 37.46 3.46
CA LEU A 6 -22.69 38.76 3.55
C LEU A 6 -21.21 38.67 4.03
N ASN A 7 -20.38 39.01 3.05
CA ASN A 7 -18.95 39.30 3.06
C ASN A 7 -18.65 40.58 3.89
N PRO A 8 -17.40 40.74 4.37
CA PRO A 8 -16.71 42.00 4.07
C PRO A 8 -15.24 41.79 3.67
N GLY A 9 -14.78 42.64 2.74
CA GLY A 9 -13.39 42.70 2.28
C GLY A 9 -12.54 43.78 2.98
N SER A 10 -11.25 43.77 2.67
CA SER A 10 -10.30 44.90 2.48
C SER A 10 -8.87 44.35 2.59
N LEU A 11 -8.09 44.36 1.50
CA LEU A 11 -7.11 45.39 1.12
C LEU A 11 -5.90 45.49 2.07
N CYS A 12 -4.74 44.99 1.62
CA CYS A 12 -3.46 45.69 1.76
C CYS A 12 -2.46 45.24 0.69
N SER A 13 -2.01 46.22 -0.08
CA SER A 13 -0.92 46.23 -1.05
C SER A 13 0.44 46.28 -0.38
N GLY A 14 1.45 45.63 -0.95
CA GLY A 14 2.85 45.78 -0.55
C GLY A 14 3.80 45.44 -1.69
N SER A 15 4.22 46.46 -2.42
CA SER A 15 5.24 46.45 -3.46
C SER A 15 6.66 46.25 -2.89
N GLY A 16 7.50 45.47 -3.57
CA GLY A 16 8.95 45.40 -3.34
C GLY A 16 9.70 45.11 -4.64
N ARG A 17 10.46 46.10 -5.12
CA ARG A 17 11.25 46.10 -6.36
C ARG A 17 12.63 45.45 -6.19
N MET A 18 13.09 44.87 -7.30
CA MET A 18 14.46 44.83 -7.86
C MET A 18 15.69 44.65 -6.96
N ALA A 19 16.51 43.66 -7.30
CA ALA A 19 17.94 43.87 -7.51
C ALA A 19 18.47 42.92 -8.60
N ALA A 20 19.12 43.49 -9.60
CA ALA A 20 19.87 42.83 -10.66
C ALA A 20 21.32 42.56 -10.21
N GLY A 21 21.97 41.56 -10.80
CA GLY A 21 23.41 41.35 -10.64
C GLY A 21 23.99 40.25 -11.53
N HIS A 22 24.56 40.68 -12.67
CA HIS A 22 25.75 40.16 -13.39
C HIS A 22 25.89 38.64 -13.65
N VAL A 23 25.75 38.16 -14.89
CA VAL A 23 26.77 38.12 -15.98
C VAL A 23 28.11 37.56 -15.50
N LEU A 24 28.43 36.32 -15.91
CA LEU A 24 29.78 35.82 -16.21
C LEU A 24 29.69 34.44 -16.94
N THR A 25 29.92 34.47 -18.25
CA THR A 25 30.56 33.41 -19.07
C THR A 25 31.73 34.11 -19.79
N PRO A 26 32.80 33.45 -20.31
CA PRO A 26 32.84 32.08 -20.85
C PRO A 26 34.13 31.29 -20.54
N GLY A 27 34.14 30.00 -20.92
CA GLY A 27 35.34 29.17 -20.95
C GLY A 27 35.19 28.01 -21.93
N LEU A 28 35.58 28.24 -23.19
CA LEU A 28 35.81 27.21 -24.20
C LEU A 28 36.88 26.22 -23.74
N LEU A 29 36.72 24.93 -24.06
CA LEU A 29 37.82 24.05 -24.42
C LEU A 29 37.33 22.97 -25.39
N THR A 30 37.93 22.98 -26.57
CA THR A 30 37.70 22.09 -27.71
C THR A 30 38.82 21.04 -27.81
N VAL A 31 38.42 19.77 -28.06
CA VAL A 31 39.01 18.78 -29.01
C VAL A 31 40.35 18.10 -28.55
N PRO A 32 40.67 16.80 -28.85
CA PRO A 32 40.33 16.03 -30.06
C PRO A 32 39.85 14.57 -29.98
N SER A 33 39.48 14.14 -31.18
CA SER A 33 39.06 12.87 -31.77
C SER A 33 40.18 11.82 -31.99
N ARG A 34 39.73 10.58 -32.33
CA ARG A 34 40.39 9.35 -32.84
C ARG A 34 40.71 8.30 -31.76
N ALA A 35 40.45 6.99 -31.94
CA ALA A 35 40.49 6.19 -33.16
C ALA A 35 39.50 5.00 -33.16
N ALA A 36 39.16 4.56 -34.38
CA ALA A 36 38.45 3.34 -34.72
C ALA A 36 39.37 2.11 -34.66
N LEU A 37 38.80 0.92 -34.46
CA LEU A 37 39.32 -0.36 -34.96
C LEU A 37 38.19 -1.40 -35.06
N CYS A 38 37.94 -1.84 -36.29
CA CYS A 38 37.12 -3.00 -36.65
C CYS A 38 37.94 -4.29 -36.50
N ALA A 39 37.28 -5.42 -36.20
CA ALA A 39 37.16 -6.61 -37.09
C ALA A 39 37.10 -7.97 -36.36
N HIS A 40 35.91 -8.59 -36.48
CA HIS A 40 35.62 -9.97 -36.93
C HIS A 40 35.90 -11.24 -36.07
N PRO A 41 35.12 -12.32 -36.34
CA PRO A 41 34.71 -13.33 -35.37
C PRO A 41 35.31 -14.72 -35.65
N LEU A 42 35.15 -15.66 -34.70
CA LEU A 42 35.49 -17.07 -34.92
C LEU A 42 34.30 -17.98 -34.57
N GLN A 43 33.81 -18.67 -35.60
CA GLN A 43 33.02 -19.89 -35.51
C GLN A 43 33.96 -21.10 -35.32
N SER A 44 33.50 -22.13 -34.61
CA SER A 44 33.98 -23.50 -34.83
C SER A 44 32.88 -24.52 -34.56
N ASN A 45 32.48 -25.23 -35.62
CA ASN A 45 31.75 -26.50 -35.58
C ASN A 45 32.70 -27.63 -35.19
N THR A 46 32.23 -28.64 -34.43
CA THR A 46 32.70 -30.02 -34.63
C THR A 46 31.67 -31.05 -34.14
N THR A 47 31.55 -32.12 -34.92
CA THR A 47 30.59 -33.23 -34.87
C THR A 47 31.32 -34.53 -34.51
N ALA A 48 30.71 -35.44 -33.73
CA ALA A 48 30.84 -36.93 -33.77
C ALA A 48 30.31 -37.56 -32.46
N GLN A 49 29.16 -38.28 -32.45
CA GLN A 49 28.95 -39.74 -32.62
C GLN A 49 29.36 -40.64 -31.41
N THR A 50 28.39 -41.00 -30.54
CA THR A 50 27.71 -42.34 -30.33
C THR A 50 28.45 -43.41 -29.51
N ILE A 51 27.80 -44.01 -28.48
CA ILE A 51 27.18 -45.36 -28.41
C ILE A 51 26.47 -45.57 -27.02
N PRO A 52 25.46 -46.48 -26.87
CA PRO A 52 24.20 -46.22 -26.15
C PRO A 52 23.92 -47.06 -24.88
N GLN A 53 22.88 -46.71 -24.12
CA GLN A 53 22.13 -47.65 -23.27
C GLN A 53 20.65 -47.26 -23.11
N GLN A 54 19.83 -48.28 -22.83
CA GLN A 54 18.44 -48.47 -23.23
C GLN A 54 17.35 -47.75 -22.42
N ALA A 55 16.34 -47.31 -23.19
CA ALA A 55 14.89 -47.52 -23.02
C ALA A 55 14.14 -47.08 -21.73
N ALA A 56 13.34 -46.03 -21.87
CA ALA A 56 11.97 -45.99 -21.34
C ALA A 56 11.05 -45.22 -22.30
N ARG A 57 10.00 -45.88 -22.78
CA ARG A 57 9.03 -45.37 -23.76
C ARG A 57 8.22 -44.20 -23.17
N LYS A 58 8.25 -43.03 -23.82
CA LYS A 58 7.28 -41.94 -23.62
C LYS A 58 6.48 -41.76 -24.92
N ILE A 59 5.18 -42.01 -24.86
CA ILE A 59 4.24 -41.73 -25.94
C ILE A 59 4.08 -40.21 -26.01
N VAL A 60 4.45 -39.60 -27.13
CA VAL A 60 4.19 -38.18 -27.44
C VAL A 60 3.15 -38.15 -28.56
N LEU A 61 1.95 -37.65 -28.26
CA LEU A 61 0.98 -37.27 -29.27
C LEU A 61 1.51 -36.04 -30.03
N SER A 62 1.76 -36.21 -31.32
CA SER A 62 2.10 -35.14 -32.26
C SER A 62 0.82 -34.42 -32.69
N CYS A 63 0.57 -33.21 -32.20
CA CYS A 63 -0.39 -32.29 -32.81
C CYS A 63 0.24 -31.67 -34.06
N VAL A 64 -0.41 -31.90 -35.20
CA VAL A 64 -0.07 -31.29 -36.49
C VAL A 64 -0.46 -29.80 -36.45
N ALA A 65 0.50 -28.91 -36.70
CA ALA A 65 0.25 -27.49 -36.83
C ALA A 65 -0.52 -27.18 -38.12
N PRO A 66 -1.51 -26.25 -38.12
CA PRO A 66 -2.12 -25.79 -39.36
C PRO A 66 -1.14 -24.93 -40.16
N SER A 67 -1.10 -25.18 -41.47
CA SER A 67 -0.36 -24.41 -42.47
C SER A 67 -0.70 -22.92 -42.40
N THR A 68 0.31 -22.09 -42.11
CA THR A 68 0.24 -20.63 -42.25
C THR A 68 0.11 -20.26 -43.72
N ALA A 69 -1.05 -19.73 -44.12
CA ALA A 69 -1.19 -19.01 -45.37
C ALA A 69 -0.42 -17.68 -45.27
N THR A 70 0.53 -17.45 -46.17
CA THR A 70 1.21 -16.16 -46.35
C THR A 70 0.20 -15.07 -46.66
N PRO A 71 0.29 -13.88 -46.03
CA PRO A 71 -0.51 -12.74 -46.44
C PRO A 71 -0.17 -12.35 -47.89
N SER A 72 -1.19 -12.05 -48.68
CA SER A 72 -1.05 -11.47 -50.01
C SER A 72 -0.16 -10.23 -49.97
N SER A 73 0.83 -10.15 -50.86
CA SER A 73 1.79 -9.01 -51.00
C SER A 73 1.10 -7.65 -51.20
N VAL A 74 -0.19 -7.63 -51.53
CA VAL A 74 -0.99 -6.41 -51.69
C VAL A 74 -1.27 -5.73 -50.34
N ALA A 75 -1.40 -6.47 -49.23
CA ALA A 75 -1.60 -5.88 -47.90
C ALA A 75 -0.32 -5.22 -47.34
N GLN A 76 0.85 -5.72 -47.71
CA GLN A 76 2.14 -5.14 -47.31
C GLN A 76 2.48 -3.84 -48.07
N LEU A 77 1.97 -3.67 -49.30
CA LEU A 77 2.22 -2.48 -50.10
C LEU A 77 1.33 -1.28 -49.69
N VAL A 78 0.16 -1.51 -49.07
CA VAL A 78 -0.73 -0.42 -48.60
C VAL A 78 -0.28 0.14 -47.24
N HIS A 79 0.34 -0.68 -46.38
CA HIS A 79 0.80 -0.25 -45.05
C HIS A 79 2.05 0.65 -45.04
N GLN A 80 2.71 0.89 -46.18
CA GLN A 80 3.97 1.66 -46.21
C GLN A 80 3.80 3.18 -46.35
N ASN A 81 2.57 3.71 -46.48
CA ASN A 81 2.37 5.13 -46.79
C ASN A 81 1.53 5.96 -45.78
N SER A 82 0.96 5.37 -44.72
CA SER A 82 0.28 6.14 -43.67
C SER A 82 1.22 6.40 -42.49
N LYS A 83 1.39 7.68 -42.12
CA LYS A 83 2.13 8.05 -40.91
C LYS A 83 1.34 7.54 -39.69
N PRO A 84 1.99 6.90 -38.69
CA PRO A 84 1.30 6.47 -37.48
C PRO A 84 0.66 7.66 -36.77
N MET A 85 -0.48 7.43 -36.11
CA MET A 85 -1.16 8.45 -35.34
C MET A 85 -0.28 8.86 -34.14
N LYS A 86 -0.09 10.16 -33.98
CA LYS A 86 0.76 10.73 -32.94
C LYS A 86 -0.05 11.15 -31.72
N VAL A 87 0.31 10.62 -30.56
CA VAL A 87 -0.36 10.88 -29.27
C VAL A 87 0.63 11.50 -28.29
N ILE A 88 0.26 12.65 -27.71
CA ILE A 88 0.98 13.23 -26.58
C ILE A 88 0.26 12.90 -25.28
N VAL A 89 1.01 12.39 -24.30
CA VAL A 89 0.53 12.15 -22.93
C VAL A 89 1.18 13.18 -21.99
N ALA A 90 0.37 14.01 -21.36
CA ALA A 90 0.81 14.97 -20.35
C ALA A 90 0.76 14.31 -18.97
N GLY A 91 1.89 13.83 -18.47
CA GLY A 91 2.07 13.17 -17.18
C GLY A 91 2.52 11.72 -17.30
N ALA A 92 3.62 11.37 -16.63
CA ALA A 92 4.16 10.02 -16.50
C ALA A 92 3.82 9.37 -15.14
N GLY A 93 2.61 9.63 -14.64
CA GLY A 93 2.00 8.84 -13.57
C GLY A 93 1.65 7.43 -14.05
N ILE A 94 1.11 6.59 -13.14
CA ILE A 94 0.76 5.19 -13.45
C ILE A 94 -0.12 5.10 -14.70
N GLY A 95 -1.24 5.84 -14.76
CA GLY A 95 -2.15 5.81 -15.90
C GLY A 95 -1.51 6.27 -17.22
N GLY A 96 -0.71 7.34 -17.18
CA GLY A 96 -0.02 7.86 -18.38
C GLY A 96 1.01 6.89 -18.94
N LEU A 97 1.80 6.26 -18.06
CA LEU A 97 2.79 5.25 -18.47
C LEU A 97 2.11 3.98 -19.00
N VAL A 98 1.04 3.51 -18.35
CA VAL A 98 0.28 2.33 -18.81
C VAL A 98 -0.33 2.59 -20.19
N LEU A 99 -0.91 3.77 -20.41
CA LEU A 99 -1.42 4.15 -21.72
C LEU A 99 -0.31 4.20 -22.76
N ALA A 100 0.85 4.77 -22.43
CA ALA A 100 1.99 4.82 -23.34
C ALA A 100 2.47 3.42 -23.75
N VAL A 101 2.59 2.47 -22.80
CA VAL A 101 2.89 1.06 -23.11
C VAL A 101 1.84 0.48 -24.07
N ALA A 102 0.55 0.66 -23.77
CA ALA A 102 -0.53 0.11 -24.58
C ALA A 102 -0.52 0.65 -26.03
N LEU A 103 -0.38 1.96 -26.19
CA LEU A 103 -0.37 2.61 -27.51
C LEU A 103 0.88 2.27 -28.32
N LEU A 104 2.07 2.25 -27.70
CA LEU A 104 3.31 1.87 -28.41
C LEU A 104 3.24 0.45 -28.94
N LYS A 105 2.68 -0.50 -28.18
CA LYS A 105 2.50 -1.89 -28.63
C LYS A 105 1.54 -2.03 -29.81
N GLN A 106 0.59 -1.12 -29.91
CA GLN A 106 -0.36 -1.06 -31.02
C GLN A 106 0.17 -0.25 -32.22
N GLY A 107 1.42 0.24 -32.17
CA GLY A 107 2.07 0.92 -33.30
C GLY A 107 1.80 2.43 -33.40
N PHE A 108 1.25 3.06 -32.36
CA PHE A 108 1.09 4.51 -32.32
C PHE A 108 2.42 5.23 -32.05
N GLU A 109 2.56 6.46 -32.55
CA GLU A 109 3.70 7.33 -32.20
C GLU A 109 3.37 8.05 -30.89
N VAL A 110 4.08 7.76 -29.80
CA VAL A 110 3.76 8.31 -28.47
C VAL A 110 4.89 9.19 -27.94
N GLN A 111 4.52 10.30 -27.28
CA GLN A 111 5.45 11.10 -26.49
C GLN A 111 4.83 11.44 -25.13
N VAL A 112 5.57 11.19 -24.05
CA VAL A 112 5.13 11.43 -22.67
C VAL A 112 5.93 12.59 -22.10
N PHE A 113 5.27 13.63 -21.60
CA PHE A 113 5.92 14.75 -20.93
C PHE A 113 5.62 14.70 -19.43
N GLU A 114 6.67 14.65 -18.62
CA GLU A 114 6.57 14.65 -17.16
C GLU A 114 7.36 15.82 -16.56
N ARG A 115 6.73 16.50 -15.59
CA ARG A 115 7.35 17.61 -14.87
C ARG A 115 8.47 17.12 -13.97
N ASP A 116 8.21 16.07 -13.21
CA ASP A 116 9.19 15.53 -12.27
C ASP A 116 9.12 14.02 -12.15
N PHE A 117 9.97 13.35 -12.93
CA PHE A 117 10.25 11.93 -12.84
C PHE A 117 11.29 11.61 -11.77
N THR A 118 11.98 12.61 -11.21
CA THR A 118 12.82 12.43 -10.01
C THR A 118 11.98 12.21 -8.77
N ALA A 119 10.66 12.45 -8.83
CA ALA A 119 9.68 11.89 -7.90
C ALA A 119 9.62 10.35 -7.90
N ILE A 120 10.47 9.64 -8.65
CA ILE A 120 10.75 8.21 -8.52
C ILE A 120 12.00 7.96 -7.65
N ARG A 121 12.87 8.97 -7.46
CA ARG A 121 14.15 8.89 -6.72
C ARG A 121 14.24 9.79 -5.47
N GLY A 122 13.44 10.84 -5.37
CA GLY A 122 13.41 11.80 -4.25
C GLY A 122 12.05 11.82 -3.56
N GLU A 123 11.02 12.41 -4.17
CA GLU A 123 9.64 12.40 -3.63
C GLU A 123 9.00 11.00 -3.64
N GLY A 124 9.49 10.08 -4.45
CA GLY A 124 8.92 8.74 -4.66
C GLY A 124 9.06 7.83 -3.46
N LYS A 125 10.16 7.99 -2.71
CA LYS A 125 10.37 7.33 -1.41
C LYS A 125 9.22 7.64 -0.44
N TYR A 126 8.62 8.81 -0.59
CA TYR A 126 7.65 9.40 0.33
C TYR A 126 6.17 9.22 -0.09
N ARG A 127 5.88 8.67 -1.28
CA ARG A 127 4.48 8.47 -1.75
C ARG A 127 3.85 7.14 -1.34
N GLY A 128 4.65 6.27 -0.71
CA GLY A 128 4.23 4.98 -0.19
C GLY A 128 3.83 3.95 -1.26
N PRO A 129 3.84 2.66 -0.92
CA PRO A 129 3.27 1.60 -1.76
C PRO A 129 1.82 1.84 -2.19
N ILE A 130 1.42 1.16 -3.26
CA ILE A 130 0.08 1.15 -3.82
C ILE A 130 -0.45 -0.27 -3.90
N GLN A 131 -1.72 -0.43 -3.57
CA GLN A 131 -2.47 -1.66 -3.82
C GLN A 131 -2.96 -1.67 -5.26
N VAL A 132 -2.52 -2.66 -6.04
CA VAL A 132 -3.00 -2.93 -7.40
C VAL A 132 -3.95 -4.12 -7.30
N GLN A 133 -5.24 -3.82 -7.43
CA GLN A 133 -6.32 -4.80 -7.26
C GLN A 133 -6.52 -5.64 -8.52
N SER A 134 -7.22 -6.76 -8.37
CA SER A 134 -7.40 -7.79 -9.41
C SER A 134 -7.91 -7.26 -10.75
N ASN A 135 -8.83 -6.29 -10.73
CA ASN A 135 -9.33 -5.61 -11.92
C ASN A 135 -8.22 -4.90 -12.70
N ALA A 136 -7.36 -4.16 -12.01
CA ALA A 136 -6.27 -3.42 -12.63
C ALA A 136 -5.13 -4.34 -13.08
N LEU A 137 -4.82 -5.39 -12.31
CA LEU A 137 -3.85 -6.41 -12.72
C LEU A 137 -4.30 -7.14 -13.98
N ALA A 138 -5.59 -7.46 -14.11
CA ALA A 138 -6.15 -8.07 -15.31
C ALA A 138 -6.08 -7.14 -16.53
N ALA A 139 -6.40 -5.86 -16.36
CA ALA A 139 -6.24 -4.86 -17.43
C ALA A 139 -4.77 -4.69 -17.84
N LEU A 140 -3.84 -4.66 -16.87
CA LEU A 140 -2.41 -4.59 -17.15
C LEU A 140 -1.91 -5.84 -17.87
N GLU A 141 -2.36 -7.03 -17.47
CA GLU A 141 -2.04 -8.30 -18.15
C GLU A 141 -2.54 -8.33 -19.59
N ALA A 142 -3.74 -7.78 -19.84
CA ALA A 142 -4.29 -7.68 -21.20
C ALA A 142 -3.52 -6.69 -22.09
N ILE A 143 -2.96 -5.62 -21.52
CA ILE A 143 -2.05 -4.69 -22.23
C ILE A 143 -0.70 -5.36 -22.47
N ASP A 144 -0.12 -5.91 -21.41
CA ASP A 144 1.24 -6.42 -21.40
C ASP A 144 1.46 -7.46 -20.30
N SER A 145 1.54 -8.72 -20.72
CA SER A 145 1.77 -9.86 -19.82
C SER A 145 3.18 -9.90 -19.22
N GLU A 146 4.18 -9.30 -19.87
CA GLU A 146 5.55 -9.24 -19.34
C GLU A 146 5.64 -8.23 -18.20
N VAL A 147 5.07 -7.03 -18.41
CA VAL A 147 4.93 -5.99 -17.40
C VAL A 147 4.08 -6.47 -16.24
N ALA A 148 2.92 -7.08 -16.50
CA ALA A 148 2.09 -7.66 -15.45
C ALA A 148 2.86 -8.74 -14.68
N GLY A 149 3.62 -9.59 -15.38
CA GLY A 149 4.49 -10.59 -14.77
C GLY A 149 5.58 -9.99 -13.87
N GLU A 150 6.21 -8.88 -14.27
CA GLU A 150 7.14 -8.13 -13.41
C GLU A 150 6.42 -7.57 -12.16
N VAL A 151 5.25 -6.95 -12.32
CA VAL A 151 4.46 -6.42 -11.20
C VAL A 151 4.02 -7.51 -10.22
N LEU A 152 3.61 -8.68 -10.71
CA LEU A 152 3.22 -9.81 -9.87
C LEU A 152 4.40 -10.40 -9.09
N ARG A 153 5.62 -10.38 -9.67
CA ARG A 153 6.84 -10.84 -9.00
C ARG A 153 7.33 -9.88 -7.92
N GLU A 154 7.32 -8.58 -8.21
CA GLU A 154 7.82 -7.54 -7.30
C GLU A 154 6.77 -7.16 -6.22
N GLY A 155 5.49 -7.41 -6.48
CA GLY A 155 4.40 -7.09 -5.56
C GLY A 155 4.21 -8.14 -4.45
N CYS A 156 4.02 -7.67 -3.21
CA CYS A 156 3.57 -8.49 -2.10
C CYS A 156 2.13 -8.95 -2.32
N ILE A 157 1.85 -10.25 -2.20
CA ILE A 157 0.49 -10.79 -2.25
C ILE A 157 -0.25 -10.46 -0.97
N THR A 158 -1.34 -9.72 -1.05
CA THR A 158 -2.21 -9.44 0.11
C THR A 158 -3.63 -9.93 -0.12
N GLY A 159 -4.01 -10.10 -1.39
CA GLY A 159 -5.35 -10.53 -1.76
C GLY A 159 -5.66 -11.98 -1.43
N ASP A 160 -4.65 -12.79 -1.10
CA ASP A 160 -4.81 -14.18 -0.66
C ASP A 160 -5.24 -14.24 0.80
N ARG A 161 -4.84 -13.28 1.63
CA ARG A 161 -5.07 -13.25 3.08
C ARG A 161 -6.38 -12.56 3.49
N ILE A 162 -6.70 -12.63 4.78
CA ILE A 162 -7.82 -11.90 5.39
C ILE A 162 -7.53 -10.40 5.32
N ASN A 163 -8.48 -9.66 4.77
CA ASN A 163 -8.50 -8.20 4.74
C ASN A 163 -9.73 -7.71 5.50
N GLY A 164 -9.82 -6.46 5.95
CA GLY A 164 -11.05 -6.01 6.60
C GLY A 164 -11.01 -4.73 7.38
N LEU A 165 -12.08 -4.52 8.15
CA LEU A 165 -12.25 -3.38 9.05
C LEU A 165 -12.23 -3.88 10.50
N CYS A 166 -11.49 -3.18 11.34
CA CYS A 166 -11.37 -3.41 12.77
C CYS A 166 -11.86 -2.18 13.54
N ASP A 167 -12.30 -2.39 14.77
CA ASP A 167 -12.44 -1.30 15.73
C ASP A 167 -11.05 -0.75 16.10
N GLY A 168 -10.88 0.57 16.10
CA GLY A 168 -9.58 1.19 16.39
C GLY A 168 -9.12 1.06 17.84
N LEU A 169 -10.06 1.04 18.78
CA LEU A 169 -9.78 0.97 20.21
C LEU A 169 -9.49 -0.47 20.65
N THR A 170 -10.37 -1.41 20.29
CA THR A 170 -10.31 -2.80 20.74
C THR A 170 -9.51 -3.69 19.80
N GLY A 171 -9.36 -3.31 18.53
CA GLY A 171 -8.76 -4.16 17.49
C GLY A 171 -9.68 -5.29 16.99
N GLU A 172 -10.87 -5.43 17.56
CA GLU A 172 -11.84 -6.46 17.18
C GLU A 172 -12.29 -6.30 15.73
N TRP A 173 -12.54 -7.42 15.04
CA TRP A 173 -13.03 -7.39 13.67
C TRP A 173 -14.47 -6.87 13.60
N TYR A 174 -14.64 -5.74 12.90
CA TYR A 174 -15.95 -5.27 12.51
C TYR A 174 -16.47 -6.11 11.33
N ILE A 175 -15.67 -6.28 10.29
CA ILE A 175 -15.95 -7.16 9.15
C ILE A 175 -14.65 -7.63 8.51
N LYS A 176 -14.65 -8.88 8.03
CA LYS A 176 -13.57 -9.47 7.22
C LYS A 176 -14.01 -9.51 5.76
N PHE A 177 -13.06 -9.30 4.87
CA PHE A 177 -13.21 -9.24 3.43
C PHE A 177 -12.50 -10.42 2.81
N ASP A 178 -13.24 -11.13 1.98
CA ASP A 178 -12.69 -12.11 1.06
C ASP A 178 -12.37 -11.42 -0.26
N THR A 179 -11.08 -11.22 -0.50
CA THR A 179 -10.56 -10.66 -1.76
C THR A 179 -9.99 -11.74 -2.66
N PHE A 180 -9.86 -12.97 -2.16
CA PHE A 180 -9.22 -14.08 -2.84
C PHE A 180 -10.21 -14.75 -3.79
N HIS A 181 -11.31 -15.27 -3.25
CA HIS A 181 -12.30 -16.03 -4.03
C HIS A 181 -12.93 -15.23 -5.17
N PRO A 182 -13.31 -13.94 -4.99
CA PRO A 182 -13.79 -13.14 -6.12
C PRO A 182 -12.81 -13.04 -7.28
N ALA A 183 -11.50 -12.97 -6.99
CA ALA A 183 -10.46 -12.94 -8.01
C ALA A 183 -10.29 -14.31 -8.68
N VAL A 184 -10.09 -15.37 -7.89
CA VAL A 184 -9.77 -16.69 -8.47
C VAL A 184 -10.95 -17.34 -9.17
N ASN A 185 -12.17 -17.13 -8.69
CA ASN A 185 -13.39 -17.65 -9.34
C ASN A 185 -13.62 -17.01 -10.71
N LYS A 186 -13.10 -15.80 -10.93
CA LYS A 186 -13.12 -15.09 -12.22
C LYS A 186 -11.82 -15.27 -13.03
N GLY A 187 -10.88 -16.09 -12.55
CA GLY A 187 -9.59 -16.29 -13.19
C GLY A 187 -8.75 -15.00 -13.28
N LEU A 188 -8.85 -14.12 -12.27
CA LEU A 188 -8.11 -12.86 -12.20
C LEU A 188 -6.86 -12.99 -11.33
N PRO A 189 -5.82 -12.17 -11.56
CA PRO A 189 -4.66 -12.13 -10.68
C PRO A 189 -5.06 -11.66 -9.29
N VAL A 190 -4.45 -12.24 -8.25
CA VAL A 190 -4.73 -11.86 -6.86
C VAL A 190 -4.09 -10.52 -6.53
N THR A 191 -4.81 -9.71 -5.75
CA THR A 191 -4.40 -8.34 -5.38
C THR A 191 -2.99 -8.29 -4.79
N ARG A 192 -2.20 -7.32 -5.26
CA ARG A 192 -0.82 -7.09 -4.86
C ARG A 192 -0.63 -5.70 -4.26
N VAL A 193 0.31 -5.57 -3.34
CA VAL A 193 0.82 -4.28 -2.86
C VAL A 193 2.26 -4.15 -3.33
N ILE A 194 2.56 -3.06 -4.03
CA ILE A 194 3.86 -2.82 -4.64
C ILE A 194 4.33 -1.39 -4.35
N SER A 195 5.64 -1.22 -4.19
CA SER A 195 6.25 0.10 -4.18
C SER A 195 5.84 0.88 -5.44
N ARG A 196 5.31 2.08 -5.25
CA ARG A 196 4.91 2.95 -6.35
C ARG A 196 6.09 3.28 -7.27
N VAL A 197 7.27 3.45 -6.68
CA VAL A 197 8.54 3.66 -7.40
C VAL A 197 8.85 2.46 -8.28
N THR A 198 8.80 1.25 -7.72
CA THR A 198 9.07 0.01 -8.47
C THR A 198 8.07 -0.17 -9.62
N LEU A 199 6.77 0.05 -9.37
CA LEU A 199 5.75 -0.01 -10.41
C LEU A 199 6.01 0.99 -11.55
N GLN A 200 6.33 2.24 -11.22
CA GLN A 200 6.63 3.26 -12.23
C GLN A 200 7.90 2.91 -13.02
N GLN A 201 8.94 2.36 -12.38
CA GLN A 201 10.15 1.92 -13.06
C GLN A 201 9.90 0.76 -14.03
N ILE A 202 9.10 -0.24 -13.64
CA ILE A 202 8.69 -1.34 -14.53
C ILE A 202 8.00 -0.76 -15.78
N LEU A 203 7.03 0.13 -15.57
CA LEU A 203 6.29 0.76 -16.67
C LEU A 203 7.18 1.63 -17.56
N ALA A 204 8.09 2.43 -16.97
CA ALA A 204 9.02 3.28 -17.70
C ALA A 204 9.95 2.47 -18.61
N ARG A 205 10.54 1.39 -18.07
CA ARG A 205 11.38 0.47 -18.87
C ARG A 205 10.59 -0.17 -20.01
N ALA A 206 9.31 -0.46 -19.80
CA ALA A 206 8.46 -0.99 -20.87
C ALA A 206 8.19 0.06 -21.96
N VAL A 207 7.93 1.32 -21.60
CA VAL A 207 7.80 2.42 -22.57
C VAL A 207 9.08 2.56 -23.39
N GLU A 208 10.25 2.58 -22.74
CA GLU A 208 11.56 2.66 -23.41
C GLU A 208 11.82 1.44 -24.31
N ARG A 209 11.43 0.23 -23.87
CA ARG A 209 11.55 -1.01 -24.64
C ARG A 209 10.77 -0.95 -25.95
N TYR A 210 9.56 -0.37 -25.95
CA TYR A 210 8.70 -0.34 -27.14
C TYR A 210 8.90 0.88 -28.03
N GLY A 211 9.18 2.06 -27.48
CA GLY A 211 9.26 3.30 -28.24
C GLY A 211 10.63 3.97 -28.25
N GLY A 212 11.61 3.47 -27.49
CA GLY A 212 12.95 4.03 -27.39
C GLY A 212 13.12 5.03 -26.23
N PRO A 213 14.36 5.49 -25.98
CA PRO A 213 14.71 6.28 -24.80
C PRO A 213 14.13 7.70 -24.78
N ASP A 214 13.76 8.25 -25.95
CA ASP A 214 13.31 9.64 -26.07
C ASP A 214 11.79 9.83 -25.92
N VAL A 215 11.05 8.74 -25.70
CA VAL A 215 9.58 8.78 -25.54
C VAL A 215 9.19 9.54 -24.28
N ILE A 216 9.89 9.30 -23.17
CA ILE A 216 9.62 9.98 -21.90
C ILE A 216 10.54 11.20 -21.78
N GLN A 217 9.94 12.38 -21.84
CA GLN A 217 10.61 13.67 -21.67
C GLN A 217 10.36 14.18 -20.24
N ASN A 218 11.37 14.01 -19.37
CA ASN A 218 11.36 14.48 -17.99
C ASN A 218 11.72 15.98 -17.88
N GLY A 219 11.37 16.63 -16.77
CA GLY A 219 11.61 18.05 -16.54
C GLY A 219 10.79 18.95 -17.46
N CYS A 220 9.69 18.41 -18.01
CA CYS A 220 8.88 19.03 -19.05
C CYS A 220 7.41 19.02 -18.63
N CYS A 221 6.90 20.14 -18.13
CA CYS A 221 5.48 20.28 -17.84
C CYS A 221 4.71 20.81 -19.06
N VAL A 222 3.66 20.09 -19.49
CA VAL A 222 2.67 20.64 -20.41
C VAL A 222 1.85 21.71 -19.70
N THR A 223 1.76 22.91 -20.28
CA THR A 223 1.06 24.06 -19.65
C THR A 223 -0.25 24.42 -20.31
N SER A 224 -0.36 24.21 -21.63
CA SER A 224 -1.54 24.54 -22.42
C SER A 224 -1.54 23.80 -23.75
N PHE A 225 -2.70 23.81 -24.42
CA PHE A 225 -2.86 23.26 -25.76
C PHE A 225 -3.66 24.20 -26.67
N GLU A 226 -3.62 23.96 -27.98
CA GLU A 226 -4.45 24.67 -28.96
C GLU A 226 -4.88 23.68 -30.04
N GLN A 227 -6.19 23.57 -30.30
CA GLN A 227 -6.70 22.76 -31.40
C GLN A 227 -6.80 23.63 -32.64
N ARG A 228 -6.13 23.25 -33.74
CA ARG A 228 -6.09 24.05 -34.97
C ARG A 228 -6.23 23.19 -36.23
N PRO A 229 -6.72 23.74 -37.35
CA PRO A 229 -6.74 23.02 -38.61
C PRO A 229 -5.32 22.67 -39.08
N LYS A 230 -5.13 21.46 -39.62
CA LYS A 230 -3.89 21.07 -40.29
C LYS A 230 -3.82 21.69 -41.68
N ALA A 231 -2.61 22.02 -42.13
CA ALA A 231 -2.37 22.47 -43.51
C ALA A 231 -2.80 21.44 -44.56
N THR A 232 -2.80 20.15 -44.22
CA THR A 232 -3.19 19.03 -45.07
C THR A 232 -4.66 18.64 -44.98
N GLY A 233 -5.48 19.40 -44.22
CA GLY A 233 -6.85 19.02 -43.86
C GLY A 233 -6.92 18.20 -42.56
N GLY A 234 -8.03 18.34 -41.84
CA GLY A 234 -8.22 17.80 -40.48
C GLY A 234 -7.80 18.78 -39.38
N THR A 235 -7.75 18.30 -38.13
CA THR A 235 -7.39 19.10 -36.95
C THR A 235 -6.16 18.48 -36.27
N GLU A 236 -5.29 19.29 -35.68
CA GLU A 236 -4.20 18.86 -34.81
C GLU A 236 -4.28 19.55 -33.45
N VAL A 237 -3.56 19.01 -32.47
CA VAL A 237 -3.36 19.63 -31.17
C VAL A 237 -1.92 20.11 -31.07
N LEU A 238 -1.74 21.42 -30.87
CA LEU A 238 -0.46 22.05 -30.55
C LEU A 238 -0.32 22.14 -29.04
N VAL A 239 0.63 21.39 -28.47
CA VAL A 239 0.94 21.34 -27.05
C VAL A 239 2.07 22.31 -26.73
N ARG A 240 1.94 23.10 -25.67
CA ARG A 240 2.97 24.04 -25.19
C ARG A 240 3.54 23.58 -23.87
N LEU A 241 4.87 23.51 -23.79
CA LEU A 241 5.60 23.20 -22.57
C LEU A 241 5.88 24.47 -21.75
N GLU A 242 6.30 24.30 -20.50
CA GLU A 242 6.65 25.41 -19.60
C GLU A 242 7.89 26.20 -20.04
N ASP A 243 8.80 25.56 -20.77
CA ASP A 243 9.99 26.19 -21.35
C ASP A 243 9.73 26.89 -22.69
N GLY A 244 8.47 26.90 -23.15
CA GLY A 244 8.04 27.54 -24.39
C GLY A 244 8.15 26.66 -25.65
N ARG A 245 8.73 25.46 -25.57
CA ARG A 245 8.73 24.50 -26.70
C ARG A 245 7.30 24.08 -27.04
N GLN A 246 7.11 23.73 -28.31
CA GLN A 246 5.80 23.37 -28.85
C GLN A 246 5.87 22.08 -29.65
N PHE A 247 4.86 21.23 -29.49
CA PHE A 247 4.77 19.94 -30.14
C PHE A 247 3.38 19.75 -30.75
N SER A 248 3.33 19.37 -32.03
CA SER A 248 2.09 18.96 -32.69
C SER A 248 1.83 17.47 -32.50
N ALA A 249 0.56 17.12 -32.32
CA ALA A 249 0.06 15.74 -32.27
C ALA A 249 -1.37 15.62 -32.82
N ASP A 250 -1.79 14.38 -33.09
CA ASP A 250 -3.17 14.05 -33.46
C ASP A 250 -4.10 14.06 -32.26
N LEU A 251 -3.57 13.69 -31.08
CA LEU A 251 -4.28 13.58 -29.82
C LEU A 251 -3.43 14.10 -28.65
N LEU A 252 -4.11 14.67 -27.65
CA LEU A 252 -3.53 15.01 -26.35
C LEU A 252 -4.31 14.33 -25.22
N ILE A 253 -3.60 13.59 -24.39
CA ILE A 253 -4.16 12.95 -23.20
C ILE A 253 -3.61 13.62 -21.94
N GLY A 254 -4.48 14.27 -21.17
CA GLY A 254 -4.15 14.82 -19.87
C GLY A 254 -4.14 13.73 -18.81
N ALA A 255 -2.96 13.33 -18.36
CA ALA A 255 -2.72 12.39 -17.26
C ALA A 255 -1.93 13.06 -16.11
N ASP A 256 -2.09 14.38 -15.96
CA ASP A 256 -1.31 15.28 -15.11
C ASP A 256 -1.92 15.49 -13.71
N GLY A 257 -2.73 14.52 -13.26
CA GLY A 257 -3.18 14.38 -11.88
C GLY A 257 -4.27 15.37 -11.42
N ILE A 258 -4.54 15.41 -10.12
CA ILE A 258 -5.59 16.25 -9.52
C ILE A 258 -5.41 17.76 -9.77
N TRP A 259 -4.20 18.22 -10.05
CA TRP A 259 -3.89 19.62 -10.36
C TRP A 259 -3.78 19.89 -11.86
N SER A 260 -4.43 19.06 -12.68
CA SER A 260 -4.32 19.06 -14.12
C SER A 260 -4.55 20.43 -14.78
N LYS A 261 -3.56 20.88 -15.54
CA LYS A 261 -3.64 22.08 -16.39
C LYS A 261 -4.46 21.80 -17.64
N ILE A 262 -4.39 20.57 -18.17
CA ILE A 262 -5.19 20.14 -19.32
C ILE A 262 -6.67 20.18 -19.00
N ARG A 263 -7.06 19.62 -17.85
CA ARG A 263 -8.43 19.66 -17.32
C ARG A 263 -8.92 21.10 -17.19
N LYS A 264 -8.13 21.97 -16.55
CA LYS A 264 -8.47 23.39 -16.36
C LYS A 264 -8.76 24.09 -17.69
N GLN A 265 -7.97 23.82 -18.73
CA GLN A 265 -8.20 24.42 -20.05
C GLN A 265 -9.39 23.78 -20.78
N LEU A 266 -9.61 22.47 -20.63
CA LEU A 266 -10.67 21.73 -21.33
C LEU A 266 -12.07 22.10 -20.82
N ILE A 267 -12.25 22.19 -19.51
CA ILE A 267 -13.57 22.34 -18.85
C ILE A 267 -13.68 23.57 -17.94
N GLY A 268 -12.62 24.37 -17.82
CA GLY A 268 -12.56 25.52 -16.93
C GLY A 268 -12.02 25.20 -15.54
N GLU A 269 -11.77 26.26 -14.77
CA GLU A 269 -11.32 26.14 -13.37
C GLU A 269 -12.45 25.55 -12.51
N THR A 270 -12.18 24.43 -11.87
CA THR A 270 -13.02 23.94 -10.76
C THR A 270 -12.11 23.70 -9.56
N LYS A 271 -12.63 23.90 -8.35
CA LYS A 271 -11.84 23.70 -7.13
C LYS A 271 -11.60 22.22 -6.86
N ALA A 272 -10.43 21.89 -6.33
CA ALA A 272 -10.22 20.64 -5.60
C ALA A 272 -10.86 20.80 -4.21
N ASN A 273 -11.58 19.78 -3.76
CA ASN A 273 -12.29 19.81 -2.50
C ASN A 273 -11.42 19.15 -1.44
N TYR A 274 -11.20 19.86 -0.33
CA TYR A 274 -10.59 19.24 0.82
C TYR A 274 -11.58 18.24 1.43
N SER A 275 -11.14 17.01 1.62
CA SER A 275 -11.97 15.92 2.13
C SER A 275 -12.35 16.05 3.62
N GLY A 276 -11.74 17.00 4.33
CA GLY A 276 -11.87 17.14 5.78
C GLY A 276 -10.80 16.38 6.58
N TYR A 277 -9.88 15.68 5.92
CA TYR A 277 -8.85 14.86 6.56
C TYR A 277 -7.43 15.24 6.16
N THR A 278 -6.60 15.36 7.19
CA THR A 278 -5.15 15.23 7.06
C THR A 278 -4.78 13.76 7.19
N CYS A 279 -3.83 13.32 6.39
CA CYS A 279 -3.31 11.97 6.33
C CYS A 279 -1.83 11.99 6.71
N TYR A 280 -1.49 11.18 7.70
CA TYR A 280 -0.14 10.80 8.04
C TYR A 280 0.20 9.48 7.38
N THR A 281 1.43 9.31 6.89
CA THR A 281 1.86 8.07 6.26
C THR A 281 3.22 7.64 6.78
N GLY A 282 3.45 6.33 6.86
CA GLY A 282 4.74 5.77 7.20
C GLY A 282 4.93 4.36 6.66
N ILE A 283 6.17 3.91 6.62
CA ILE A 283 6.56 2.52 6.40
C ILE A 283 7.37 2.10 7.62
N SER A 284 6.88 1.10 8.35
CA SER A 284 7.53 0.57 9.53
C SER A 284 8.24 -0.74 9.20
N ASP A 285 9.46 -0.91 9.70
CA ASP A 285 10.20 -2.18 9.70
C ASP A 285 9.67 -3.10 10.81
N PHE A 286 8.40 -3.47 10.69
CA PHE A 286 7.67 -4.20 11.72
C PHE A 286 6.76 -5.23 11.07
N THR A 287 6.78 -6.45 11.61
CA THR A 287 5.93 -7.56 11.16
C THR A 287 4.89 -7.88 12.24
N PRO A 288 3.60 -7.63 11.99
CA PRO A 288 2.52 -8.04 12.88
C PRO A 288 2.53 -9.54 13.15
N ALA A 289 2.07 -9.94 14.34
CA ALA A 289 2.01 -11.32 14.78
C ALA A 289 1.21 -12.25 13.84
N ASP A 290 0.19 -11.71 13.17
CA ASP A 290 -0.73 -12.44 12.31
C ASP A 290 -0.50 -12.18 10.82
N ILE A 291 0.69 -11.72 10.43
CA ILE A 291 1.02 -11.35 9.05
C ILE A 291 0.72 -12.47 8.05
N ASP A 292 0.93 -13.73 8.43
CA ASP A 292 0.71 -14.89 7.56
C ASP A 292 -0.78 -15.11 7.22
N ILE A 293 -1.68 -14.55 8.02
CA ILE A 293 -3.14 -14.73 7.89
C ILE A 293 -3.82 -13.43 7.45
N VAL A 294 -3.26 -12.27 7.82
CA VAL A 294 -3.88 -10.95 7.64
C VAL A 294 -3.00 -10.07 6.76
N GLY A 295 -3.54 -9.60 5.63
CA GLY A 295 -2.82 -8.76 4.67
C GLY A 295 -3.08 -7.26 4.82
N TYR A 296 -4.29 -6.89 5.24
CA TYR A 296 -4.76 -5.50 5.26
C TYR A 296 -5.82 -5.25 6.33
N ARG A 297 -5.71 -4.13 7.05
CA ARG A 297 -6.70 -3.67 8.04
C ARG A 297 -6.99 -2.19 7.91
N VAL A 298 -8.25 -1.82 8.12
CA VAL A 298 -8.67 -0.46 8.44
C VAL A 298 -9.25 -0.41 9.83
N PHE A 299 -8.59 0.28 10.73
CA PHE A 299 -9.02 0.55 12.09
C PHE A 299 -9.91 1.80 12.10
N LEU A 300 -11.16 1.63 12.53
CA LEU A 300 -12.21 2.66 12.49
C LEU A 300 -12.28 3.46 13.79
N GLY A 301 -12.60 4.74 13.67
CA GLY A 301 -12.77 5.63 14.81
C GLY A 301 -13.55 6.91 14.47
N ASN A 302 -13.99 7.62 15.50
CA ASN A 302 -14.78 8.82 15.31
C ASN A 302 -13.88 10.00 14.94
N GLY A 303 -14.08 10.55 13.74
CA GLY A 303 -13.27 11.64 13.17
C GLY A 303 -11.87 11.22 12.72
N GLN A 304 -11.55 9.92 12.75
CA GLN A 304 -10.22 9.43 12.44
C GLN A 304 -10.24 7.94 12.11
N TYR A 305 -9.30 7.48 11.29
CA TYR A 305 -9.15 6.06 10.98
C TYR A 305 -7.71 5.75 10.58
N PHE A 306 -7.30 4.50 10.72
CA PHE A 306 -5.93 4.09 10.48
C PHE A 306 -5.91 2.86 9.56
N VAL A 307 -5.08 2.88 8.53
CA VAL A 307 -4.95 1.78 7.57
C VAL A 307 -3.58 1.16 7.72
N SER A 308 -3.48 -0.17 7.72
CA SER A 308 -2.22 -0.90 7.69
C SER A 308 -2.24 -1.97 6.62
N SER A 309 -1.16 -2.09 5.84
CA SER A 309 -1.02 -3.08 4.78
C SER A 309 0.38 -3.67 4.75
N ASP A 310 0.46 -4.97 4.52
CA ASP A 310 1.72 -5.63 4.22
C ASP A 310 2.26 -5.16 2.87
N VAL A 311 3.57 -4.89 2.83
CA VAL A 311 4.29 -4.50 1.61
C VAL A 311 5.45 -5.47 1.30
N GLY A 312 5.56 -6.55 2.08
CA GLY A 312 6.59 -7.58 1.96
C GLY A 312 7.87 -7.24 2.73
N ASN A 313 8.77 -8.23 2.80
CA ASN A 313 10.12 -8.08 3.35
C ASN A 313 10.16 -7.55 4.81
N GLY A 314 9.17 -7.93 5.62
CA GLY A 314 9.07 -7.51 7.03
C GLY A 314 8.72 -6.03 7.22
N LYS A 315 8.12 -5.39 6.20
CA LYS A 315 7.71 -3.99 6.25
C LYS A 315 6.20 -3.88 6.18
N MET A 316 5.65 -2.93 6.91
CA MET A 316 4.24 -2.55 6.88
C MET A 316 4.11 -1.10 6.47
N GLN A 317 3.23 -0.81 5.52
CA GLN A 317 2.79 0.54 5.25
C GLN A 317 1.58 0.87 6.13
N TRP A 318 1.50 2.13 6.56
CA TRP A 318 0.30 2.63 7.20
C TRP A 318 -0.07 4.06 6.80
N TYR A 319 -1.36 4.37 6.99
CA TYR A 319 -1.96 5.69 6.80
C TYR A 319 -2.85 6.04 8.00
N GLY A 320 -2.54 7.12 8.72
CA GLY A 320 -3.37 7.65 9.79
C GLY A 320 -4.15 8.88 9.32
N PHE A 321 -5.47 8.79 9.25
CA PHE A 321 -6.33 9.90 8.86
C PHE A 321 -6.94 10.55 10.10
N HIS A 322 -6.85 11.87 10.18
CA HIS A 322 -7.37 12.66 11.28
C HIS A 322 -8.15 13.85 10.75
N LYS A 323 -9.34 14.08 11.29
CA LYS A 323 -10.21 15.20 10.89
C LYS A 323 -9.67 16.49 11.48
N GLU A 324 -9.11 17.34 10.63
CA GLU A 324 -8.58 18.64 11.01
C GLU A 324 -8.69 19.64 9.83
N PRO A 325 -8.60 20.96 10.05
CA PRO A 325 -8.53 21.93 8.96
C PRO A 325 -7.32 21.71 8.03
N ALA A 326 -7.48 22.02 6.75
CA ALA A 326 -6.38 21.95 5.79
C ALA A 326 -5.30 23.01 6.06
N GLY A 327 -4.08 22.76 5.57
CA GLY A 327 -2.94 23.66 5.60
C GLY A 327 -2.09 23.58 6.87
N GLY A 328 -2.36 22.62 7.76
CA GLY A 328 -1.56 22.42 8.96
C GLY A 328 -0.12 21.96 8.66
N THR A 329 0.77 22.21 9.60
CA THR A 329 2.18 21.78 9.55
C THR A 329 2.60 21.29 10.92
N ASP A 330 3.39 20.23 10.96
CA ASP A 330 4.02 19.76 12.18
C ASP A 330 5.52 20.09 12.13
N PRO A 331 6.09 20.67 13.20
CA PRO A 331 7.53 20.84 13.32
C PRO A 331 8.27 19.52 13.10
N GLU A 332 9.45 19.61 12.47
CA GLU A 332 10.32 18.45 12.32
C GLU A 332 10.64 17.83 13.69
N GLY A 333 10.61 16.50 13.78
CA GLY A 333 10.85 15.79 15.04
C GLY A 333 9.63 15.64 15.96
N THR A 334 8.44 16.15 15.59
CA THR A 334 7.25 16.15 16.47
C THR A 334 6.08 15.29 15.99
N ARG A 335 6.16 14.70 14.80
CA ARG A 335 5.03 14.02 14.14
C ARG A 335 4.64 12.74 14.87
N LYS A 336 5.60 11.95 15.32
CA LYS A 336 5.32 10.72 16.09
C LYS A 336 4.72 11.02 17.45
N ALA A 337 5.22 12.04 18.15
CA ALA A 337 4.63 12.49 19.42
C ALA A 337 3.17 12.91 19.22
N ARG A 338 2.88 13.69 18.18
CA ARG A 338 1.51 14.07 17.79
C ARG A 338 0.65 12.84 17.45
N LEU A 339 1.17 11.91 16.65
CA LEU A 339 0.46 10.68 16.32
C LEU A 339 0.13 9.84 17.54
N LEU A 340 1.02 9.79 18.54
CA LEU A 340 0.75 9.11 19.81
C LEU A 340 -0.25 9.87 20.68
N GLN A 341 -0.37 11.20 20.56
CA GLN A 341 -1.49 11.92 21.17
C GLN A 341 -2.83 11.56 20.52
N ILE A 342 -2.84 11.38 19.19
CA ILE A 342 -4.05 11.08 18.41
C ILE A 342 -4.46 9.60 18.55
N PHE A 343 -3.52 8.67 18.40
CA PHE A 343 -3.75 7.24 18.28
C PHE A 343 -3.14 6.42 19.43
N GLY A 344 -2.48 7.03 20.43
CA GLY A 344 -1.81 6.28 21.51
C GLY A 344 -2.75 5.50 22.43
N HIS A 345 -4.05 5.79 22.37
CA HIS A 345 -5.10 5.06 23.08
C HIS A 345 -5.75 3.95 22.22
N TRP A 346 -5.24 3.71 21.02
CA TRP A 346 -5.73 2.67 20.11
C TRP A 346 -5.06 1.33 20.41
N ASN A 347 -5.57 0.27 19.80
CA ASN A 347 -5.01 -1.07 19.94
C ASN A 347 -3.53 -1.13 19.48
N ASP A 348 -2.81 -2.13 19.99
CA ASP A 348 -1.36 -2.26 19.80
C ASP A 348 -0.94 -2.37 18.34
N ASN A 349 -1.76 -2.93 17.45
CA ASN A 349 -1.41 -3.00 16.03
C ASN A 349 -1.18 -1.61 15.42
N VAL A 350 -1.88 -0.58 15.90
CA VAL A 350 -1.71 0.80 15.43
C VAL A 350 -0.54 1.48 16.14
N VAL A 351 -0.49 1.36 17.47
CA VAL A 351 0.53 2.02 18.29
C VAL A 351 1.93 1.48 17.97
N ASP A 352 2.08 0.17 17.79
CA ASP A 352 3.37 -0.46 17.53
C ASP A 352 3.89 -0.09 16.13
N LEU A 353 3.02 0.08 15.12
CA LEU A 353 3.41 0.59 13.79
C LEU A 353 3.94 2.02 13.87
N ILE A 354 3.25 2.91 14.61
CA ILE A 354 3.70 4.29 14.82
C ILE A 354 5.05 4.30 15.56
N LYS A 355 5.18 3.49 16.62
CA LYS A 355 6.42 3.37 17.41
C LYS A 355 7.58 2.78 16.60
N ALA A 356 7.33 1.86 15.69
CA ALA A 356 8.36 1.23 14.85
C ALA A 356 8.77 2.09 13.65
N THR A 357 8.02 3.16 13.33
CA THR A 357 8.37 4.05 12.21
C THR A 357 9.38 5.11 12.65
N PRO A 358 10.49 5.31 11.91
CA PRO A 358 11.39 6.45 12.11
C PRO A 358 10.66 7.78 11.98
N GLU A 359 11.03 8.78 12.77
CA GLU A 359 10.34 10.08 12.82
C GLU A 359 10.44 10.82 11.48
N GLU A 360 11.60 10.75 10.84
CA GLU A 360 11.91 11.32 9.54
C GLU A 360 11.10 10.72 8.38
N ASP A 361 10.63 9.48 8.55
CA ASP A 361 9.85 8.75 7.54
C ASP A 361 8.33 9.00 7.69
N VAL A 362 7.90 9.72 8.74
CA VAL A 362 6.50 10.13 8.92
C VAL A 362 6.21 11.40 8.14
N LEU A 363 5.21 11.33 7.27
CA LEU A 363 4.81 12.42 6.39
C LEU A 363 3.38 12.85 6.65
N ARG A 364 3.11 14.15 6.54
CA ARG A 364 1.79 14.76 6.65
C ARG A 364 1.35 15.29 5.30
N ARG A 365 0.11 15.02 4.89
CA ARG A 365 -0.51 15.63 3.71
C ARG A 365 -2.01 15.79 3.89
N ASP A 366 -2.58 16.78 3.22
CA ASP A 366 -4.02 16.95 3.17
C ASP A 366 -4.62 16.19 1.98
N ILE A 367 -5.79 15.59 2.21
CA ILE A 367 -6.45 14.77 1.19
C ILE A 367 -7.48 15.61 0.44
N PHE A 368 -7.31 15.66 -0.87
CA PHE A 368 -8.21 16.35 -1.78
C PHE A 368 -8.83 15.38 -2.77
N ASP A 369 -10.06 15.66 -3.16
CA ASP A 369 -10.76 15.01 -4.26
C ASP A 369 -11.37 16.06 -5.19
N ARG A 370 -12.05 15.59 -6.24
CA ARG A 370 -12.84 16.44 -7.12
C ARG A 370 -14.20 15.82 -7.37
N PRO A 371 -15.27 16.64 -7.47
CA PRO A 371 -16.58 16.14 -7.91
C PRO A 371 -16.47 15.47 -9.28
N PRO A 372 -17.22 14.39 -9.54
CA PRO A 372 -17.31 13.79 -10.87
C PRO A 372 -17.70 14.82 -11.94
N ILE A 373 -17.12 14.67 -13.12
CA ILE A 373 -17.39 15.50 -14.30
C ILE A 373 -17.94 14.64 -15.44
N PHE A 374 -18.78 15.24 -16.29
CA PHE A 374 -19.41 14.58 -17.44
C PHE A 374 -18.72 14.88 -18.78
N THR A 375 -17.57 15.55 -18.74
CA THR A 375 -16.76 15.88 -19.92
C THR A 375 -15.32 15.50 -19.65
N TRP A 376 -14.97 14.29 -20.06
CA TRP A 376 -13.61 13.74 -19.98
C TRP A 376 -12.86 13.96 -21.27
N ALA A 377 -13.57 14.03 -22.39
CA ALA A 377 -12.97 14.26 -23.68
C ALA A 377 -13.79 15.25 -24.50
N LYS A 378 -13.08 16.02 -25.33
CA LYS A 378 -13.65 16.93 -26.30
C LYS A 378 -12.71 17.01 -27.48
N ASP A 379 -13.26 16.74 -28.66
CA ASP A 379 -12.54 16.73 -29.92
C ASP A 379 -11.28 15.84 -29.80
N ARG A 380 -10.07 16.41 -29.89
CA ARG A 380 -8.79 15.67 -29.87
C ARG A 380 -8.11 15.62 -28.51
N VAL A 381 -8.80 16.01 -27.44
CA VAL A 381 -8.24 16.07 -26.09
C VAL A 381 -9.07 15.24 -25.13
N ALA A 382 -8.42 14.38 -24.35
CA ALA A 382 -9.07 13.56 -23.32
C ALA A 382 -8.32 13.61 -21.98
N LEU A 383 -9.03 13.32 -20.90
CA LEU A 383 -8.53 13.21 -19.53
C LEU A 383 -8.48 11.75 -19.09
N LEU A 384 -7.48 11.39 -18.29
CA LEU A 384 -7.23 10.04 -17.81
C LEU A 384 -6.74 10.04 -16.36
N GLY A 385 -7.27 9.13 -15.54
CA GLY A 385 -6.89 9.03 -14.13
C GLY A 385 -7.34 10.24 -13.31
N ASP A 386 -6.52 10.65 -12.35
CA ASP A 386 -6.85 11.73 -11.42
C ASP A 386 -7.16 13.09 -12.07
N SER A 387 -6.73 13.31 -13.32
CA SER A 387 -7.12 14.52 -14.08
C SER A 387 -8.61 14.50 -14.46
N ALA A 388 -9.20 13.32 -14.63
CA ALA A 388 -10.63 13.13 -14.88
C ALA A 388 -11.42 12.94 -13.58
N HIS A 389 -10.92 12.11 -12.65
CA HIS A 389 -11.74 11.56 -11.57
C HIS A 389 -11.00 11.35 -10.23
N ALA A 390 -10.15 12.31 -9.84
CA ALA A 390 -9.54 12.31 -8.51
C ALA A 390 -10.57 12.06 -7.39
N MET A 391 -10.33 10.98 -6.63
CA MET A 391 -11.25 10.45 -5.62
C MET A 391 -10.52 10.21 -4.29
N GLN A 392 -11.29 10.05 -3.21
CA GLN A 392 -10.73 9.68 -1.92
C GLN A 392 -10.10 8.27 -1.95
N PRO A 393 -9.05 8.01 -1.16
CA PRO A 393 -8.28 6.76 -1.26
C PRO A 393 -8.96 5.53 -0.62
N ASN A 394 -10.15 5.68 -0.05
CA ASN A 394 -10.78 4.71 0.87
C ASN A 394 -11.14 3.34 0.26
N LEU A 395 -11.18 3.22 -1.07
CA LEU A 395 -11.33 1.94 -1.76
C LEU A 395 -10.03 1.44 -2.41
N GLY A 396 -8.95 2.21 -2.36
CA GLY A 396 -7.69 1.87 -3.05
C GLY A 396 -7.83 1.78 -4.58
N GLN A 397 -8.81 2.48 -5.17
CA GLN A 397 -9.18 2.30 -6.59
C GLN A 397 -8.68 3.41 -7.54
N GLY A 398 -8.19 4.56 -7.07
CA GLY A 398 -7.80 5.66 -7.97
C GLY A 398 -6.76 5.25 -9.04
N GLY A 399 -5.66 4.62 -8.61
CA GLY A 399 -4.65 4.09 -9.55
C GLY A 399 -5.18 2.92 -10.39
N CYS A 400 -6.02 2.07 -9.82
CA CYS A 400 -6.65 0.96 -10.53
C CYS A 400 -7.58 1.46 -11.65
N MET A 401 -8.34 2.53 -11.42
CA MET A 401 -9.17 3.19 -12.43
C MET A 401 -8.34 3.82 -13.53
N ALA A 402 -7.22 4.45 -13.20
CA ALA A 402 -6.32 5.00 -14.21
C ALA A 402 -5.72 3.91 -15.14
N ILE A 403 -5.46 2.71 -14.61
CA ILE A 403 -5.03 1.54 -15.41
C ILE A 403 -6.15 1.06 -16.32
N GLU A 404 -7.37 0.92 -15.79
CA GLU A 404 -8.54 0.54 -16.61
C GLU A 404 -8.87 1.58 -17.68
N ASP A 405 -8.71 2.88 -17.41
CA ASP A 405 -8.91 3.94 -18.39
C ASP A 405 -7.90 3.83 -19.54
N ALA A 406 -6.63 3.59 -19.20
CA ALA A 406 -5.57 3.41 -20.19
C ALA A 406 -5.85 2.21 -21.10
N TYR A 407 -6.32 1.10 -20.52
CA TYR A 407 -6.77 -0.07 -21.27
C TYR A 407 -7.94 0.28 -22.22
N GLU A 408 -9.01 0.89 -21.70
CA GLU A 408 -10.20 1.19 -22.50
C GLU A 408 -9.88 2.14 -23.66
N LEU A 409 -9.14 3.22 -23.39
CA LEU A 409 -8.77 4.20 -24.41
C LEU A 409 -7.90 3.59 -25.51
N ALA A 410 -6.93 2.75 -25.14
CA ALA A 410 -6.10 2.05 -26.12
C ALA A 410 -6.91 1.07 -26.98
N ILE A 411 -7.87 0.35 -26.38
CA ILE A 411 -8.75 -0.57 -27.12
C ILE A 411 -9.67 0.20 -28.09
N ASP A 412 -10.28 1.30 -27.65
CA ASP A 412 -11.16 2.10 -28.49
C ASP A 412 -10.39 2.73 -29.66
N LEU A 413 -9.15 3.18 -29.43
CA LEU A 413 -8.25 3.67 -30.49
C LEU A 413 -7.84 2.56 -31.46
N SER A 414 -7.47 1.38 -30.96
CA SER A 414 -7.08 0.23 -31.79
C SER A 414 -8.22 -0.22 -32.71
N LYS A 415 -9.43 -0.38 -32.17
CA LYS A 415 -10.62 -0.75 -32.95
C LYS A 415 -10.93 0.27 -34.04
N ALA A 416 -10.78 1.56 -33.74
CA ALA A 416 -11.00 2.60 -34.73
C ALA A 416 -9.92 2.61 -35.82
N MET A 417 -8.67 2.33 -35.46
CA MET A 417 -7.57 2.19 -36.41
C MET A 417 -7.77 0.96 -37.33
N GLU A 418 -8.22 -0.16 -36.77
CA GLU A 418 -8.58 -1.36 -37.53
C GLU A 418 -9.73 -1.09 -38.50
N ALA A 419 -10.80 -0.43 -38.04
CA ALA A 419 -11.92 -0.03 -38.88
C ALA A 419 -11.51 0.94 -40.01
N ALA A 420 -10.47 1.74 -39.77
CA ALA A 420 -9.86 2.63 -40.74
C ALA A 420 -8.77 1.97 -41.62
N ASN A 421 -8.61 0.64 -41.56
CA ASN A 421 -7.56 -0.11 -42.27
C ASN A 421 -6.14 0.42 -42.03
N GLY A 422 -5.86 0.93 -40.83
CA GLY A 422 -4.55 1.50 -40.48
C GLY A 422 -4.30 2.92 -41.01
N ASP A 423 -5.30 3.58 -41.59
CA ASP A 423 -5.20 4.99 -41.98
C ASP A 423 -5.65 5.91 -40.84
N ALA A 424 -4.68 6.48 -40.13
CA ALA A 424 -4.92 7.43 -39.05
C ALA A 424 -5.77 8.65 -39.46
N SER A 425 -5.75 9.05 -40.74
CA SER A 425 -6.52 10.19 -41.23
C SER A 425 -8.01 9.89 -41.40
N ALA A 426 -8.38 8.61 -41.55
CA ALA A 426 -9.75 8.15 -41.69
C ALA A 426 -10.43 7.85 -40.33
N VAL A 427 -9.68 7.88 -39.22
CA VAL A 427 -10.23 7.65 -37.87
C VAL A 427 -11.11 8.82 -37.43
N ASN A 428 -12.37 8.53 -37.08
CA ASN A 428 -13.23 9.49 -36.42
C ASN A 428 -12.86 9.60 -34.92
N VAL A 429 -11.94 10.50 -34.62
CA VAL A 429 -11.45 10.74 -33.26
C VAL A 429 -12.57 11.12 -32.29
N ASP A 430 -13.54 11.93 -32.72
CA ASP A 430 -14.60 12.42 -31.83
C ASP A 430 -15.47 11.27 -31.34
N ASP A 431 -15.74 10.29 -32.19
CA ASP A 431 -16.50 9.08 -31.83
C ASP A 431 -15.71 8.21 -30.84
N VAL A 432 -14.40 8.04 -31.06
CA VAL A 432 -13.52 7.30 -30.13
C VAL A 432 -13.52 7.95 -28.75
N MET A 433 -13.39 9.29 -28.69
CA MET A 433 -13.37 10.02 -27.43
C MET A 433 -14.71 9.95 -26.69
N ARG A 434 -15.84 9.98 -27.42
CA ARG A 434 -17.17 9.78 -26.84
C ARG A 434 -17.36 8.36 -26.32
N GLN A 435 -16.86 7.36 -27.05
CA GLN A 435 -16.93 5.96 -26.67
C GLN A 435 -16.14 5.70 -25.39
N TYR A 436 -14.89 6.15 -25.33
CA TYR A 436 -14.04 6.06 -24.13
C TYR A 436 -14.74 6.68 -22.92
N GLN A 437 -15.23 7.91 -23.05
CA GLN A 437 -15.95 8.59 -21.97
C GLN A 437 -17.17 7.77 -21.52
N SER A 438 -18.00 7.31 -22.46
CA SER A 438 -19.22 6.56 -22.15
C SER A 438 -18.93 5.25 -21.41
N ASN A 439 -17.89 4.53 -21.84
CA ASN A 439 -17.51 3.23 -21.27
C ASN A 439 -16.98 3.37 -19.84
N ARG A 440 -16.25 4.46 -19.55
CA ARG A 440 -15.60 4.66 -18.24
C ARG A 440 -16.46 5.40 -17.22
N MET A 441 -17.24 6.38 -17.66
CA MET A 441 -17.87 7.35 -16.77
C MET A 441 -18.80 6.71 -15.74
N MET A 442 -19.62 5.72 -16.13
CA MET A 442 -20.54 5.05 -15.20
C MET A 442 -19.80 4.28 -14.11
N ARG A 443 -18.81 3.46 -14.50
CA ARG A 443 -18.02 2.64 -13.57
C ARG A 443 -17.23 3.51 -12.61
N VAL A 444 -16.55 4.52 -13.12
CA VAL A 444 -15.75 5.42 -12.29
C VAL A 444 -16.61 6.28 -11.38
N SER A 445 -17.77 6.78 -11.84
CA SER A 445 -18.69 7.55 -10.99
C SER A 445 -19.23 6.70 -9.83
N ALA A 446 -19.55 5.44 -10.08
CA ALA A 446 -19.98 4.51 -9.03
C ALA A 446 -18.87 4.26 -8.01
N ILE A 447 -17.63 4.00 -8.45
CA ILE A 447 -16.47 3.81 -7.57
C ILE A 447 -16.16 5.07 -6.77
N HIS A 448 -16.21 6.25 -7.41
CA HIS A 448 -16.02 7.54 -6.75
C HIS A 448 -17.05 7.76 -5.63
N GLY A 449 -18.34 7.54 -5.93
CA GLY A 449 -19.41 7.64 -4.93
C GLY A 449 -19.24 6.65 -3.77
N MET A 450 -18.86 5.40 -4.06
CA MET A 450 -18.59 4.41 -3.02
C MET A 450 -17.36 4.75 -2.18
N ALA A 451 -16.30 5.32 -2.77
CA ALA A 451 -15.13 5.78 -2.03
C ALA A 451 -15.48 6.93 -1.07
N GLY A 452 -16.32 7.86 -1.52
CA GLY A 452 -16.86 8.92 -0.67
C GLY A 452 -17.69 8.38 0.50
N MET A 453 -18.56 7.42 0.23
CA MET A 453 -19.36 6.76 1.26
C MET A 453 -18.48 5.99 2.26
N ALA A 454 -17.48 5.26 1.79
CA ALA A 454 -16.54 4.53 2.64
C ALA A 454 -15.76 5.48 3.56
N ALA A 455 -15.31 6.63 3.04
CA ALA A 455 -14.65 7.67 3.85
C ALA A 455 -15.57 8.23 4.93
N PHE A 456 -16.82 8.53 4.57
CA PHE A 456 -17.82 9.02 5.51
C PHE A 456 -18.13 7.99 6.60
N MET A 457 -18.36 6.72 6.25
CA MET A 457 -18.63 5.65 7.21
C MET A 457 -17.45 5.40 8.15
N ALA A 458 -16.22 5.37 7.60
CA ALA A 458 -15.03 5.10 8.40
C ALA A 458 -14.78 6.17 9.46
N SER A 459 -15.12 7.41 9.16
CA SER A 459 -14.90 8.57 10.01
C SER A 459 -16.06 8.94 10.92
N THR A 460 -17.25 8.39 10.69
CA THR A 460 -18.42 8.58 11.56
C THR A 460 -18.65 7.37 12.48
N TYR A 461 -17.77 6.38 12.41
CA TYR A 461 -17.78 5.21 13.25
C TYR A 461 -17.62 5.61 14.73
N LYS A 462 -18.50 5.09 15.58
CA LYS A 462 -18.41 5.22 17.04
C LYS A 462 -18.40 3.82 17.64
N CYS A 463 -17.43 3.56 18.50
CA CYS A 463 -17.31 2.27 19.17
C CYS A 463 -18.42 2.15 20.23
N TYR A 464 -18.55 3.20 21.05
CA TYR A 464 -19.45 3.21 22.20
C TYR A 464 -20.53 4.29 22.12
N LEU A 465 -21.65 4.03 22.78
CA LEU A 465 -22.74 4.98 22.96
C LEU A 465 -22.27 6.11 23.88
N GLY A 466 -22.69 7.34 23.57
CA GLY A 466 -22.38 8.51 24.38
C GLY A 466 -21.02 9.14 24.13
N GLU A 467 -20.24 8.66 23.14
CA GLU A 467 -19.03 9.36 22.67
C GLU A 467 -19.35 10.80 22.29
N GLY A 468 -18.77 11.74 23.04
CA GLY A 468 -18.99 13.18 22.91
C GLY A 468 -20.17 13.73 23.73
N TRP A 469 -20.72 12.94 24.65
CA TRP A 469 -21.78 13.38 25.57
C TRP A 469 -21.19 13.66 26.97
N SER A 470 -21.07 12.62 27.80
CA SER A 470 -20.53 12.75 29.16
C SER A 470 -19.68 11.53 29.52
N LYS A 471 -18.61 11.76 30.30
CA LYS A 471 -17.67 10.72 30.73
C LYS A 471 -18.33 9.55 31.46
N TRP A 472 -19.45 9.79 32.15
CA TRP A 472 -20.20 8.75 32.85
C TRP A 472 -20.84 7.76 31.85
N VAL A 473 -21.49 8.24 30.80
CA VAL A 473 -22.09 7.36 29.78
C VAL A 473 -20.99 6.59 29.03
N GLU A 474 -19.89 7.28 28.69
CA GLU A 474 -18.73 6.66 28.03
C GLU A 474 -18.11 5.54 28.88
N SER A 475 -18.07 5.70 30.21
CA SER A 475 -17.54 4.67 31.12
C SER A 475 -18.34 3.37 31.12
N LEU A 476 -19.60 3.37 30.65
CA LEU A 476 -20.43 2.17 30.58
C LEU A 476 -20.07 1.24 29.42
N HIS A 477 -19.24 1.69 28.46
CA HIS A 477 -18.77 0.90 27.31
C HIS A 477 -19.89 0.15 26.55
N ILE A 478 -21.07 0.77 26.44
CA ILE A 478 -22.22 0.18 25.72
C ILE A 478 -21.96 0.30 24.21
N PRO A 479 -21.97 -0.78 23.42
CA PRO A 479 -21.74 -0.71 21.98
C PRO A 479 -22.75 0.22 21.28
N HIS A 480 -22.27 1.06 20.36
CA HIS A 480 -23.15 1.98 19.63
C HIS A 480 -24.15 1.19 18.74
N PRO A 481 -25.46 1.50 18.73
CA PRO A 481 -26.45 0.73 17.95
C PRO A 481 -26.16 0.77 16.44
N GLY A 482 -25.61 1.89 15.95
CA GLY A 482 -25.15 2.01 14.57
C GLY A 482 -24.02 1.04 14.20
N ARG A 483 -23.17 0.63 15.16
CA ARG A 483 -22.13 -0.40 14.94
C ARG A 483 -22.78 -1.75 14.64
N VAL A 484 -23.81 -2.14 15.40
CA VAL A 484 -24.47 -3.44 15.22
C VAL A 484 -25.24 -3.49 13.90
N ILE A 485 -26.07 -2.48 13.63
CA ILE A 485 -26.87 -2.42 12.39
C ILE A 485 -25.95 -2.27 11.18
N GLY A 486 -24.96 -1.38 11.25
CA GLY A 486 -23.98 -1.20 10.17
C GLY A 486 -23.23 -2.49 9.87
N ARG A 487 -22.83 -3.26 10.89
CA ARG A 487 -22.14 -4.54 10.69
C ARG A 487 -23.00 -5.53 9.93
N LEU A 488 -24.27 -5.65 10.30
CA LEU A 488 -25.22 -6.52 9.59
C LEU A 488 -25.37 -6.12 8.12
N VAL A 489 -25.54 -4.83 7.83
CA VAL A 489 -25.63 -4.31 6.45
C VAL A 489 -24.37 -4.63 5.66
N MET A 490 -23.19 -4.40 6.26
CA MET A 490 -21.91 -4.70 5.62
C MET A 490 -21.74 -6.21 5.34
N LEU A 491 -22.11 -7.08 6.27
CA LEU A 491 -22.06 -8.53 6.07
C LEU A 491 -22.95 -9.00 4.91
N LEU A 492 -24.12 -8.36 4.73
CA LEU A 492 -25.05 -8.70 3.66
C LEU A 492 -24.63 -8.14 2.28
N THR A 493 -23.94 -7.00 2.24
CA THR A 493 -23.68 -6.26 0.99
C THR A 493 -22.25 -6.37 0.49
N MET A 494 -21.26 -6.49 1.38
CA MET A 494 -19.84 -6.47 1.00
C MET A 494 -19.41 -7.57 0.03
N PRO A 495 -19.89 -8.83 0.12
CA PRO A 495 -19.51 -9.83 -0.86
C PRO A 495 -19.82 -9.41 -2.31
N ALA A 496 -21.01 -8.83 -2.55
CA ALA A 496 -21.40 -8.34 -3.86
C ALA A 496 -20.61 -7.09 -4.28
N VAL A 497 -20.34 -6.17 -3.34
CA VAL A 497 -19.52 -4.98 -3.60
C VAL A 497 -18.09 -5.38 -3.98
N LEU A 498 -17.45 -6.26 -3.21
CA LEU A 498 -16.10 -6.74 -3.48
C LEU A 498 -16.05 -7.48 -4.82
N ASP A 499 -17.04 -8.33 -5.11
CA ASP A 499 -17.12 -9.04 -6.39
C ASP A 499 -17.19 -8.07 -7.59
N TRP A 500 -17.93 -6.97 -7.47
CA TRP A 500 -18.06 -5.95 -8.53
C TRP A 500 -16.84 -5.00 -8.62
N VAL A 501 -16.29 -4.60 -7.47
CA VAL A 501 -15.13 -3.69 -7.41
C VAL A 501 -13.87 -4.42 -7.89
N LEU A 502 -13.55 -5.57 -7.28
CA LEU A 502 -12.36 -6.38 -7.60
C LEU A 502 -12.50 -7.11 -8.92
N GLY A 503 -13.71 -7.60 -9.22
CA GLY A 503 -13.98 -8.32 -10.46
C GLY A 503 -13.86 -7.46 -11.70
N GLY A 504 -13.83 -6.13 -11.57
CA GLY A 504 -13.54 -5.30 -12.73
C GLY A 504 -14.67 -5.27 -13.76
N ASN A 505 -14.33 -4.78 -14.94
CA ASN A 505 -15.12 -4.95 -16.15
C ASN A 505 -14.69 -6.22 -16.89
N THR A 506 -14.59 -7.37 -16.20
CA THR A 506 -14.00 -8.62 -16.73
C THR A 506 -14.55 -9.04 -18.07
N ASP A 507 -15.84 -8.81 -18.31
CA ASP A 507 -16.50 -9.18 -19.57
C ASP A 507 -15.95 -8.39 -20.78
N ASN A 508 -15.32 -7.25 -20.53
CA ASN A 508 -14.71 -6.37 -21.54
C ASN A 508 -13.17 -6.38 -21.52
N VAL A 509 -12.53 -7.01 -20.51
CA VAL A 509 -11.08 -7.23 -20.49
C VAL A 509 -10.77 -8.42 -21.41
N ALA A 510 -10.58 -8.10 -22.69
CA ALA A 510 -10.18 -8.92 -23.83
C ALA A 510 -10.72 -10.37 -23.83
N PRO A 511 -11.63 -10.74 -24.75
CA PRO A 511 -12.07 -12.13 -24.94
C PRO A 511 -10.92 -13.14 -25.19
N SER A 512 -9.75 -12.64 -25.59
CA SER A 512 -8.51 -13.41 -25.81
C SER A 512 -7.67 -13.64 -24.55
N ARG A 513 -7.99 -13.00 -23.41
CA ARG A 513 -7.35 -13.30 -22.14
C ARG A 513 -7.83 -14.67 -21.68
N VAL A 514 -6.91 -15.63 -21.58
CA VAL A 514 -7.24 -16.93 -20.98
C VAL A 514 -7.50 -16.72 -19.49
N PRO A 515 -8.66 -17.08 -18.94
CA PRO A 515 -8.89 -16.99 -17.51
C PRO A 515 -8.04 -18.05 -16.79
N TYR A 516 -6.93 -17.63 -16.20
CA TYR A 516 -6.10 -18.48 -15.35
C TYR A 516 -5.57 -17.70 -14.16
N CYS A 517 -5.37 -18.39 -13.03
CA CYS A 517 -4.64 -17.87 -11.88
C CYS A 517 -3.27 -18.56 -11.83
N ALA A 518 -2.22 -17.82 -11.49
CA ALA A 518 -0.91 -18.45 -11.34
C ALA A 518 -0.93 -19.38 -10.12
N LEU A 519 -0.28 -20.54 -10.19
CA LEU A 519 -0.16 -21.43 -9.02
C LEU A 519 0.50 -20.73 -7.81
N GLY A 520 1.33 -19.71 -8.07
CA GLY A 520 1.95 -18.87 -7.05
C GLY A 520 1.03 -17.80 -6.44
N ASP A 521 -0.21 -17.68 -6.91
CA ASP A 521 -1.27 -16.86 -6.30
C ASP A 521 -2.05 -17.62 -5.23
N LYS A 522 -1.81 -18.94 -5.09
CA LYS A 522 -2.36 -19.70 -3.97
C LYS A 522 -1.84 -19.12 -2.65
N PRO A 523 -2.68 -19.11 -1.59
CA PRO A 523 -2.26 -18.83 -0.24
C PRO A 523 -0.96 -19.58 0.09
N LYS A 524 0.13 -18.84 0.30
CA LYS A 524 1.44 -19.45 0.62
C LYS A 524 1.58 -19.76 2.11
N ALA A 525 0.89 -18.97 2.93
CA ALA A 525 1.07 -18.96 4.38
C ALA A 525 -0.12 -19.56 5.17
N PHE A 526 -1.30 -19.71 4.56
CA PHE A 526 -2.45 -20.35 5.22
C PHE A 526 -3.11 -21.42 4.33
N GLU A 527 -3.66 -22.47 4.95
CA GLU A 527 -4.41 -23.51 4.26
C GLU A 527 -5.78 -22.97 3.81
N GLU A 528 -6.05 -22.96 2.50
CA GLU A 528 -7.32 -22.51 1.92
C GLU A 528 -8.55 -23.18 2.56
N SER A 529 -8.43 -24.45 2.96
CA SER A 529 -9.47 -25.21 3.68
C SER A 529 -9.93 -24.55 4.98
N ARG A 530 -9.08 -23.73 5.61
CA ARG A 530 -9.35 -23.02 6.86
C ARG A 530 -9.87 -21.59 6.65
N PHE A 531 -9.94 -21.11 5.41
CA PHE A 531 -10.38 -19.74 5.13
C PHE A 531 -11.77 -19.43 5.69
N GLY A 532 -12.73 -20.34 5.51
CA GLY A 532 -14.09 -20.19 6.07
C GLY A 532 -14.11 -20.14 7.60
N GLU A 533 -13.22 -20.87 8.25
CA GLU A 533 -13.04 -20.82 9.71
C GLU A 533 -12.53 -19.43 10.13
N PHE A 534 -11.48 -18.91 9.47
CA PHE A 534 -10.94 -17.58 9.77
C PHE A 534 -11.93 -16.45 9.49
N MET A 535 -12.78 -16.58 8.48
CA MET A 535 -13.81 -15.57 8.18
C MET A 535 -14.87 -15.46 9.30
N THR A 536 -15.09 -16.50 10.09
CA THR A 536 -16.18 -16.57 11.07
C THR A 536 -15.72 -16.63 12.52
N ASN A 537 -14.48 -17.07 12.78
CA ASN A 537 -13.93 -17.23 14.12
C ASN A 537 -12.65 -16.39 14.28
N ASP A 538 -12.70 -15.35 15.12
CA ASP A 538 -11.53 -14.49 15.39
C ASP A 538 -10.47 -15.24 16.20
N ALA A 539 -10.89 -16.15 17.09
CA ALA A 539 -10.00 -16.93 17.93
C ALA A 539 -9.08 -17.83 17.10
N SER A 540 -9.59 -18.42 16.02
CA SER A 540 -8.79 -19.29 15.17
C SER A 540 -7.68 -18.53 14.43
N ILE A 541 -7.88 -17.26 14.09
CA ILE A 541 -6.80 -16.39 13.55
C ILE A 541 -5.71 -16.23 14.60
N VAL A 542 -6.11 -15.86 15.82
CA VAL A 542 -5.20 -15.62 16.93
C VAL A 542 -4.37 -16.89 17.25
N TYR A 543 -5.00 -18.06 17.34
CA TYR A 543 -4.29 -19.31 17.66
C TYR A 543 -3.49 -19.88 16.50
N SER A 544 -3.81 -19.53 15.27
CA SER A 544 -3.08 -19.98 14.08
C SER A 544 -1.95 -19.02 13.70
N SER A 545 -1.85 -17.87 14.37
CA SER A 545 -0.76 -16.92 14.14
C SER A 545 0.58 -17.52 14.55
N HIS A 546 1.60 -17.22 13.76
CA HIS A 546 2.97 -17.64 14.04
C HIS A 546 3.64 -16.64 14.99
N ALA A 547 3.15 -16.61 16.23
CA ALA A 547 3.51 -15.59 17.21
C ALA A 547 3.78 -16.15 18.61
N ASP A 548 4.79 -15.58 19.26
CA ASP A 548 5.00 -15.70 20.69
C ASP A 548 4.06 -14.73 21.43
N TRP A 549 3.55 -15.15 22.58
CA TRP A 549 2.78 -14.28 23.46
C TRP A 549 3.63 -13.82 24.63
N LEU A 550 3.42 -12.58 25.01
CA LEU A 550 4.20 -11.91 26.03
C LEU A 550 3.26 -11.28 27.06
N LEU A 551 3.67 -11.32 28.31
CA LEU A 551 3.10 -10.50 29.36
C LEU A 551 4.12 -9.41 29.70
N VAL A 552 3.85 -8.17 29.28
CA VAL A 552 4.80 -7.04 29.32
C VAL A 552 4.30 -5.94 30.25
N SER A 553 5.15 -5.48 31.15
CA SER A 553 4.85 -4.39 32.08
C SER A 553 4.75 -3.05 31.36
N GLU A 554 3.64 -2.36 31.59
CA GLU A 554 3.43 -0.95 31.35
C GLU A 554 3.41 -0.25 32.72
N ARG A 555 4.51 0.41 33.10
CA ARG A 555 4.50 1.25 34.31
C ARG A 555 3.54 2.41 34.08
N ALA A 556 2.62 2.61 35.02
CA ALA A 556 1.78 3.80 35.01
C ALA A 556 2.71 5.03 35.09
N ALA A 557 2.68 5.87 34.06
CA ALA A 557 3.36 7.16 34.08
C ALA A 557 2.79 7.96 35.26
N ALA A 558 3.56 8.05 36.35
CA ALA A 558 3.17 8.85 37.49
C ALA A 558 2.92 10.29 37.02
N ALA A 559 1.78 10.86 37.44
CA ALA A 559 1.32 12.17 37.03
C ALA A 559 2.43 13.23 37.14
N GLY A 560 2.85 13.78 35.99
CA GLY A 560 3.58 15.05 35.93
C GLY A 560 5.05 15.04 35.49
N ALA A 561 5.60 13.95 34.94
CA ALA A 561 6.96 13.97 34.37
C ALA A 561 6.93 13.96 32.84
N ASN A 562 7.57 14.99 32.26
CA ASN A 562 7.78 15.21 30.84
C ASN A 562 8.93 14.34 30.33
N ASP A 563 8.90 13.05 30.66
CA ASP A 563 9.92 12.09 30.25
C ASP A 563 9.44 11.35 29.01
N ASP A 564 10.26 11.38 27.97
CA ASP A 564 10.19 10.48 26.83
C ASP A 564 10.09 9.04 27.36
N ALA A 565 8.86 8.51 27.41
CA ALA A 565 8.53 7.21 28.02
C ALA A 565 9.19 5.99 27.35
N ASN A 566 10.16 6.21 26.46
CA ASN A 566 10.91 5.20 25.74
C ASN A 566 12.44 5.37 25.85
N SER A 567 12.97 6.26 26.70
CA SER A 567 14.40 6.19 27.02
C SER A 567 14.64 5.14 28.12
N SER A 568 15.00 3.94 27.67
CA SER A 568 15.82 2.92 28.38
C SER A 568 15.82 2.96 29.92
N SER A 569 14.93 2.20 30.58
CA SER A 569 15.28 1.42 31.78
C SER A 569 14.11 0.52 32.23
N GLU A 570 14.19 -0.75 31.82
CA GLU A 570 13.48 -1.93 32.36
C GLU A 570 11.98 -2.12 32.00
N CYS A 571 11.70 -2.60 30.79
CA CYS A 571 10.47 -3.35 30.52
C CYS A 571 10.54 -4.72 31.21
N LYS A 572 9.72 -4.97 32.25
CA LYS A 572 9.58 -6.30 32.86
C LYS A 572 8.60 -7.15 32.07
N GLY A 573 8.93 -8.38 31.70
CA GLY A 573 7.99 -9.28 31.03
C GLY A 573 8.50 -10.70 30.86
N ILE A 574 7.61 -11.59 30.40
CA ILE A 574 7.93 -13.01 30.12
C ILE A 574 7.20 -13.51 28.87
N TYR A 575 7.79 -14.49 28.20
CA TYR A 575 7.09 -15.29 27.19
C TYR A 575 6.13 -16.28 27.84
N LEU A 576 4.91 -16.35 27.31
CA LEU A 576 3.93 -17.33 27.71
C LEU A 576 4.15 -18.59 26.89
N GLY A 577 4.69 -19.63 27.54
CA GLY A 577 4.92 -20.94 26.92
C GLY A 577 4.01 -22.03 27.50
N THR A 578 4.19 -23.26 27.03
CA THR A 578 3.41 -24.42 27.51
C THR A 578 3.75 -24.84 28.94
N GLN A 579 4.93 -24.47 29.43
CA GLN A 579 5.33 -24.64 30.82
C GLN A 579 4.72 -23.50 31.67
N PRO A 580 3.96 -23.79 32.74
CA PRO A 580 3.39 -22.75 33.57
C PRO A 580 4.44 -21.89 34.27
N ALA A 581 4.47 -20.61 33.90
CA ALA A 581 5.32 -19.61 34.52
C ALA A 581 4.68 -19.10 35.81
N LEU A 582 5.47 -19.04 36.88
CA LEU A 582 5.02 -18.53 38.17
C LEU A 582 5.19 -17.02 38.22
N VAL A 583 4.13 -16.31 38.59
CA VAL A 583 4.16 -14.88 38.91
C VAL A 583 4.18 -14.72 40.43
N GLY A 584 5.08 -13.90 40.95
CA GLY A 584 5.20 -13.68 42.38
C GLY A 584 6.01 -12.45 42.75
N ARG A 585 6.09 -12.17 44.06
CA ARG A 585 6.83 -11.02 44.59
C ARG A 585 8.35 -11.15 44.36
N SER A 586 9.00 -10.02 44.08
CA SER A 586 10.46 -9.93 44.02
C SER A 586 11.14 -10.40 45.33
N GLY A 587 12.30 -11.05 45.22
CA GLY A 587 13.04 -11.60 46.36
C GLY A 587 12.41 -12.84 47.03
N SER A 588 11.36 -13.40 46.42
CA SER A 588 10.68 -14.60 46.90
C SER A 588 11.59 -15.84 46.85
N PRO A 589 11.63 -16.68 47.90
CA PRO A 589 12.33 -17.97 47.87
C PRO A 589 11.73 -18.96 46.86
N ALA A 590 10.51 -18.70 46.36
CA ALA A 590 9.88 -19.48 45.31
C ALA A 590 10.45 -19.23 43.90
N ALA A 591 11.36 -18.25 43.75
CA ALA A 591 12.02 -17.89 42.49
C ALA A 591 11.03 -17.79 41.30
N PRO A 592 10.02 -16.89 41.37
CA PRO A 592 9.02 -16.76 40.33
C PRO A 592 9.66 -16.35 39.00
N THR A 593 9.14 -16.90 37.89
CA THR A 593 9.57 -16.57 36.52
C THR A 593 9.33 -15.09 36.20
N LEU A 594 8.21 -14.54 36.67
CA LEU A 594 7.92 -13.11 36.61
C LEU A 594 7.86 -12.53 38.03
N THR A 595 8.76 -11.61 38.34
CA THR A 595 8.79 -10.90 39.62
C THR A 595 8.07 -9.56 39.54
N VAL A 596 7.09 -9.34 40.43
CA VAL A 596 6.42 -8.05 40.62
C VAL A 596 6.94 -7.40 41.89
N ASP A 597 7.32 -6.12 41.81
CA ASP A 597 7.86 -5.38 42.95
C ASP A 597 6.75 -4.60 43.68
N ASP A 598 5.86 -5.36 44.33
CA ASP A 598 4.79 -4.80 45.14
C ASP A 598 4.55 -5.70 46.37
N VAL A 599 4.48 -5.08 47.55
CA VAL A 599 4.23 -5.75 48.83
C VAL A 599 2.84 -6.41 48.89
N HIS A 600 1.89 -5.97 48.07
CA HIS A 600 0.56 -6.55 47.97
C HIS A 600 0.54 -7.82 47.11
N VAL A 601 1.61 -8.12 46.37
CA VAL A 601 1.75 -9.36 45.59
C VAL A 601 2.29 -10.48 46.48
N HIS A 602 1.73 -11.68 46.33
CA HIS A 602 2.16 -12.85 47.08
C HIS A 602 3.42 -13.49 46.45
N GLU A 603 4.20 -14.25 47.22
CA GLU A 603 5.41 -14.93 46.73
C GLU A 603 5.14 -15.98 45.64
N ARG A 604 3.93 -16.55 45.66
CA ARG A 604 3.35 -17.43 44.64
C ARG A 604 1.95 -16.92 44.36
N HIS A 605 1.80 -15.95 43.45
CA HIS A 605 0.57 -15.19 43.31
C HIS A 605 -0.34 -15.73 42.20
N ALA A 606 0.20 -15.92 41.00
CA ALA A 606 -0.54 -16.41 39.85
C ALA A 606 0.33 -17.34 38.99
N GLN A 607 -0.30 -18.10 38.10
CA GLN A 607 0.37 -18.85 37.04
C GLN A 607 -0.17 -18.43 35.68
N VAL A 608 0.73 -18.31 34.69
CA VAL A 608 0.38 -18.03 33.30
C VAL A 608 1.02 -19.04 32.37
N TRP A 609 0.29 -19.50 31.35
CA TRP A 609 0.77 -20.51 30.41
C TRP A 609 -0.05 -20.55 29.12
N GLN A 610 0.47 -21.24 28.13
CA GLN A 610 -0.22 -21.64 26.92
C GLN A 610 -0.70 -23.09 27.05
N GLU A 611 -1.96 -23.37 26.74
CA GLU A 611 -2.44 -24.74 26.62
C GLU A 611 -1.78 -25.42 25.41
N ALA A 612 -1.24 -26.64 25.61
CA ALA A 612 -0.61 -27.38 24.52
C ALA A 612 -1.63 -27.65 23.40
N SER A 613 -1.26 -27.32 22.16
CA SER A 613 -2.02 -27.76 21.00
C SER A 613 -1.88 -29.27 20.87
N ASN A 614 -2.96 -30.03 21.13
CA ASN A 614 -2.95 -31.46 20.87
C ASN A 614 -2.91 -31.67 19.35
N GLY A 615 -1.72 -31.87 18.79
CA GLY A 615 -1.55 -32.30 17.41
C GLY A 615 -2.23 -33.66 17.22
N SER A 616 -3.38 -33.68 16.54
CA SER A 616 -4.05 -34.93 16.19
C SER A 616 -3.29 -35.62 15.06
N SER A 617 -2.63 -36.72 15.37
CA SER A 617 -2.13 -37.67 14.37
C SER A 617 -3.22 -38.60 13.83
N ASN A 618 -4.52 -38.34 14.08
CA ASN A 618 -5.62 -39.20 13.64
C ASN A 618 -6.96 -38.44 13.53
N GLY A 619 -7.08 -37.51 12.56
CA GLY A 619 -8.33 -37.13 11.87
C GLY A 619 -9.59 -36.74 12.67
N THR A 620 -9.50 -36.64 13.99
CA THR A 620 -10.57 -36.22 14.90
C THR A 620 -9.99 -35.14 15.79
N VAL A 621 -10.46 -33.91 15.58
CA VAL A 621 -10.11 -32.73 16.35
C VAL A 621 -10.87 -32.82 17.67
N SER A 622 -10.18 -33.03 18.80
CA SER A 622 -10.78 -32.79 20.11
C SER A 622 -10.75 -31.27 20.37
N SER A 623 -11.88 -30.71 20.79
CA SER A 623 -12.10 -29.28 20.99
C SER A 623 -11.40 -28.68 22.23
N SER A 624 -10.28 -29.24 22.68
CA SER A 624 -9.69 -28.95 24.00
C SER A 624 -8.17 -28.79 24.03
N GLY A 625 -7.53 -28.60 22.86
CA GLY A 625 -6.11 -28.24 22.79
C GLY A 625 -5.98 -27.02 21.89
N SER A 626 -6.43 -25.86 22.39
CA SER A 626 -6.74 -24.70 21.57
C SER A 626 -5.55 -23.79 21.26
N GLY A 627 -4.38 -24.04 21.85
CA GLY A 627 -3.27 -23.09 21.82
C GLY A 627 -3.57 -21.79 22.59
N ALA A 628 -4.67 -21.74 23.34
CA ALA A 628 -5.10 -20.58 24.11
C ALA A 628 -4.21 -20.35 25.33
N TYR A 629 -4.19 -19.10 25.78
CA TYR A 629 -3.37 -18.64 26.88
C TYR A 629 -4.23 -18.42 28.11
N PHE A 630 -3.73 -18.85 29.26
CA PHE A 630 -4.48 -18.83 30.51
C PHE A 630 -3.70 -18.15 31.62
N LEU A 631 -4.47 -17.53 32.50
CA LEU A 631 -4.03 -17.04 33.79
C LEU A 631 -4.83 -17.73 34.88
N ARG A 632 -4.16 -18.16 35.94
CA ARG A 632 -4.78 -18.69 37.15
C ARG A 632 -4.31 -17.92 38.37
N ASP A 633 -5.25 -17.36 39.11
CA ASP A 633 -5.00 -16.85 40.46
C ASP A 633 -4.76 -18.04 41.41
N LEU A 634 -3.68 -18.02 42.20
CA LEU A 634 -3.34 -19.15 43.09
C LEU A 634 -4.11 -19.15 44.42
N GLY A 635 -5.14 -18.31 44.58
CA GLY A 635 -6.03 -18.29 45.73
C GLY A 635 -5.40 -17.68 46.98
N THR A 636 -4.53 -16.68 46.80
CA THR A 636 -3.75 -16.09 47.89
C THR A 636 -4.51 -15.03 48.71
N GLY A 637 -5.74 -14.70 48.32
CA GLY A 637 -6.54 -13.63 48.92
C GLY A 637 -6.08 -12.22 48.57
N ARG A 638 -4.91 -12.06 47.92
CA ARG A 638 -4.38 -10.77 47.49
C ARG A 638 -5.11 -10.22 46.27
N GLY A 639 -5.62 -11.10 45.40
CA GLY A 639 -6.42 -10.74 44.23
C GLY A 639 -5.59 -10.52 42.97
N THR A 640 -6.18 -10.89 41.84
CA THR A 640 -5.69 -10.66 40.47
C THR A 640 -6.81 -9.98 39.68
N TRP A 641 -6.47 -9.02 38.81
CA TRP A 641 -7.44 -8.29 37.98
C TRP A 641 -7.08 -8.45 36.51
N VAL A 642 -8.11 -8.60 35.68
CA VAL A 642 -8.00 -8.58 34.21
C VAL A 642 -8.98 -7.55 33.68
N ASN A 643 -8.49 -6.58 32.92
CA ASN A 643 -9.24 -5.43 32.40
C ASN A 643 -10.04 -4.71 33.51
N GLY A 644 -9.41 -4.52 34.68
CA GLY A 644 -10.02 -3.90 35.87
C GLY A 644 -11.02 -4.79 36.64
N GLN A 645 -11.36 -5.98 36.14
CA GLN A 645 -12.26 -6.90 36.82
C GLN A 645 -11.49 -7.87 37.71
N ARG A 646 -11.85 -7.92 39.00
CA ARG A 646 -11.23 -8.84 39.97
C ARG A 646 -11.65 -10.28 39.69
N LEU A 647 -10.67 -11.17 39.53
CA LEU A 647 -10.89 -12.61 39.45
C LEU A 647 -11.30 -13.16 40.83
N LYS A 648 -12.13 -14.21 40.82
CA LYS A 648 -12.39 -14.99 42.03
C LYS A 648 -11.11 -15.72 42.44
N ASP A 649 -10.85 -15.81 43.74
CA ASP A 649 -9.69 -16.53 44.26
C ASP A 649 -9.65 -17.97 43.72
N GLY A 650 -8.49 -18.38 43.17
CA GLY A 650 -8.33 -19.71 42.57
C GLY A 650 -8.86 -19.86 41.14
N ALA A 651 -9.53 -18.83 40.59
CA ALA A 651 -10.13 -18.88 39.26
C ALA A 651 -9.07 -18.89 38.16
N MET A 652 -9.47 -19.49 37.04
CA MET A 652 -8.73 -19.50 35.78
C MET A 652 -9.51 -18.69 34.75
N VAL A 653 -8.80 -17.88 33.98
CA VAL A 653 -9.35 -17.07 32.90
C VAL A 653 -8.47 -17.20 31.68
N GLN A 654 -9.09 -17.15 30.50
CA GLN A 654 -8.36 -17.09 29.24
C GLN A 654 -7.91 -15.64 28.99
N LEU A 655 -6.68 -15.46 28.55
CA LEU A 655 -6.12 -14.17 28.15
C LEU A 655 -6.25 -13.96 26.64
N TRP A 656 -6.46 -12.70 26.26
CA TRP A 656 -6.51 -12.22 24.88
C TRP A 656 -5.47 -11.13 24.63
N PRO A 657 -5.06 -10.92 23.36
CA PRO A 657 -4.15 -9.84 23.02
C PRO A 657 -4.78 -8.50 23.38
N GLY A 658 -4.03 -7.64 24.06
CA GLY A 658 -4.49 -6.36 24.58
C GLY A 658 -5.05 -6.40 26.01
N ASP A 659 -5.27 -7.58 26.60
CA ASP A 659 -5.73 -7.69 27.99
C ASP A 659 -4.71 -7.05 28.94
N MET A 660 -5.23 -6.29 29.91
CA MET A 660 -4.46 -5.66 30.97
C MET A 660 -4.62 -6.46 32.26
N VAL A 661 -3.50 -6.90 32.83
CA VAL A 661 -3.43 -7.77 34.00
C VAL A 661 -2.74 -7.06 35.15
N GLU A 662 -3.35 -7.08 36.32
CA GLU A 662 -2.77 -6.52 37.54
C GLU A 662 -2.74 -7.57 38.64
N PHE A 663 -1.68 -7.53 39.45
CA PHE A 663 -1.46 -8.47 40.54
C PHE A 663 -1.41 -7.71 41.88
N GLY A 664 -2.06 -8.23 42.92
CA GLY A 664 -1.96 -7.70 44.28
C GLY A 664 -2.97 -6.61 44.68
N ARG A 665 -2.91 -5.39 44.14
CA ARG A 665 -3.91 -4.33 44.44
C ARG A 665 -4.44 -3.74 43.14
N HIS A 666 -5.62 -3.13 43.18
CA HIS A 666 -6.17 -2.40 42.04
C HIS A 666 -6.67 -1.00 42.48
N PRO A 667 -6.26 0.08 41.78
CA PRO A 667 -5.24 0.09 40.73
C PRO A 667 -3.85 -0.28 41.27
N SER A 668 -3.10 -1.08 40.52
CA SER A 668 -1.71 -1.44 40.82
C SER A 668 -0.76 -0.33 40.38
N ASN A 669 0.49 -0.38 40.85
CA ASN A 669 1.56 0.47 40.31
C ASN A 669 2.12 -0.06 38.99
N GLU A 670 1.84 -1.32 38.69
CA GLU A 670 2.44 -2.06 37.58
C GLU A 670 1.36 -2.90 36.91
N VAL A 671 1.03 -2.52 35.67
CA VAL A 671 0.02 -3.19 34.86
C VAL A 671 0.74 -3.99 33.79
N PHE A 672 0.36 -5.23 33.58
CA PHE A 672 0.96 -6.09 32.57
C PHE A 672 0.01 -6.25 31.39
N LYS A 673 0.46 -5.91 30.20
CA LYS A 673 -0.28 -6.07 28.96
C LYS A 673 0.06 -7.38 28.28
N VAL A 674 -0.96 -8.08 27.81
CA VAL A 674 -0.81 -9.28 26.98
C VAL A 674 -0.55 -8.84 25.53
N LYS A 675 0.64 -9.13 25.01
CA LYS A 675 1.05 -8.80 23.63
C LYS A 675 1.32 -10.06 22.83
N MET A 676 1.14 -9.94 21.51
CA MET A 676 1.60 -10.93 20.55
C MET A 676 2.74 -10.35 19.74
N GLN A 677 3.77 -11.15 19.49
CA GLN A 677 4.90 -10.78 18.67
C GLN A 677 5.20 -11.90 17.68
N HIS A 678 5.38 -11.56 16.42
CA HIS A 678 5.79 -12.55 15.41
C HIS A 678 7.10 -13.22 15.85
N VAL A 679 7.19 -14.55 15.75
CA VAL A 679 8.32 -15.31 16.36
C VAL A 679 9.69 -14.93 15.80
N THR A 680 9.75 -14.38 14.58
CA THR A 680 11.03 -13.89 14.01
C THR A 680 11.57 -12.66 14.72
N LEU A 681 10.74 -12.00 15.54
CA LEU A 681 11.12 -10.84 16.35
C LEU A 681 11.41 -11.23 17.81
N ARG A 682 11.36 -12.52 18.15
CA ARG A 682 11.65 -13.02 19.49
C ARG A 682 13.08 -12.64 19.90
N SER A 683 13.23 -12.14 21.13
CA SER A 683 14.52 -11.89 21.75
C SER A 683 14.69 -12.81 22.95
N ASP A 684 15.72 -13.66 22.94
CA ASP A 684 16.01 -14.61 24.03
C ASP A 684 16.35 -13.89 25.36
N GLU A 685 16.68 -12.59 25.30
CA GLU A 685 16.94 -11.72 26.44
C GLU A 685 15.71 -11.52 27.37
N LEU A 686 14.49 -11.71 26.85
CA LEU A 686 13.25 -11.58 27.64
C LEU A 686 13.05 -12.72 28.67
N GLN A 687 13.87 -13.77 28.65
CA GLN A 687 13.79 -14.90 29.60
C GLN A 687 14.65 -14.77 30.87
N GLY A 688 15.13 -13.56 31.18
CA GLY A 688 15.76 -13.24 32.47
C GLY A 688 17.25 -12.95 32.34
N SER A 689 17.58 -11.67 32.53
CA SER A 689 18.89 -11.01 32.61
C SER A 689 19.39 -10.34 31.32
N GLN A 690 19.28 -9.00 31.37
CA GLN A 690 19.73 -7.95 30.44
C GLN A 690 18.98 -7.81 29.11
N TYR A 691 18.32 -6.66 29.03
CA TYR A 691 17.36 -6.22 28.02
C TYR A 691 18.00 -5.23 27.04
N ASN A 692 17.54 -5.21 25.79
CA ASN A 692 17.08 -3.98 25.13
C ASN A 692 16.00 -4.33 24.08
N THR A 693 14.73 -4.02 24.36
CA THR A 693 13.70 -4.00 23.30
C THR A 693 13.80 -2.70 22.52
N LEU A 694 14.68 -2.70 21.51
CA LEU A 694 14.59 -1.90 20.29
C LEU A 694 15.70 -2.39 19.36
N MET A 695 15.37 -3.34 18.48
CA MET A 695 16.09 -3.50 17.22
C MET A 695 15.08 -3.62 16.09
N VAL A 696 14.29 -2.55 15.93
CA VAL A 696 13.77 -2.17 14.62
C VAL A 696 14.66 -1.02 14.15
N GLY A 697 15.65 -1.33 13.30
CA GLY A 697 16.54 -0.33 12.73
C GLY A 697 18.02 -0.73 12.66
N LYS A 698 18.34 -1.78 11.90
CA LYS A 698 19.53 -1.85 11.01
C LYS A 698 19.62 -3.24 10.36
N ILE A 699 19.09 -3.36 9.14
CA ILE A 699 19.90 -4.03 8.12
C ILE A 699 20.69 -2.89 7.50
N ARG A 700 21.98 -2.81 7.85
CA ARG A 700 22.93 -2.01 7.07
C ARG A 700 22.89 -2.64 5.68
N GLU A 701 22.29 -1.96 4.71
CA GLU A 701 22.69 -2.16 3.33
C GLU A 701 24.20 -1.98 3.31
N SER A 702 24.92 -2.98 2.80
CA SER A 702 26.35 -2.85 2.53
C SER A 702 26.52 -1.67 1.58
N LYS A 703 27.00 -0.54 2.09
CA LYS A 703 27.53 0.52 1.24
C LYS A 703 28.60 -0.12 0.35
N SER A 704 28.49 0.13 -0.95
CA SER A 704 29.57 -0.15 -1.90
C SER A 704 30.86 0.56 -1.45
N PRO A 705 32.05 0.02 -1.71
CA PRO A 705 33.31 0.48 -1.11
C PRO A 705 33.88 1.78 -1.73
N GLU A 706 33.06 2.69 -2.23
CA GLU A 706 33.55 3.83 -3.04
C GLU A 706 33.38 5.23 -2.41
N ASP A 707 32.90 5.35 -1.15
CA ASP A 707 32.64 6.66 -0.52
C ASP A 707 33.48 6.96 0.74
N ASP A 708 34.50 6.17 1.08
CA ASP A 708 35.39 6.43 2.23
C ASP A 708 36.78 6.98 1.80
N GLU A 709 36.80 8.01 0.96
CA GLU A 709 38.02 8.76 0.63
C GLU A 709 37.88 10.28 0.84
N GLU A 710 37.18 10.74 1.90
CA GLU A 710 37.32 12.15 2.31
C GLU A 710 36.89 12.42 3.76
N ALA A 711 37.55 11.80 4.74
CA ALA A 711 37.55 12.30 6.13
C ALA A 711 38.72 11.73 6.95
N GLY A 712 39.64 12.61 7.37
CA GLY A 712 40.43 12.35 8.59
C GLY A 712 41.94 12.25 8.45
N ALA A 713 42.58 13.16 7.71
CA ALA A 713 43.95 13.55 8.05
C ALA A 713 43.92 14.43 9.30
N MET A 714 44.30 13.89 10.47
CA MET A 714 44.99 14.61 11.57
C MET A 714 45.17 13.73 12.82
N GLY A 715 46.42 13.57 13.24
CA GLY A 715 46.81 13.53 14.66
C GLY A 715 46.83 12.15 15.34
N GLY A 716 48.03 11.61 15.55
CA GLY A 716 48.27 10.32 16.20
C GLY A 716 48.34 10.34 17.73
N SER A 717 48.31 9.14 18.33
CA SER A 717 49.26 8.67 19.36
C SER A 717 48.79 7.34 19.98
N VAL A 718 49.40 6.24 19.53
CA VAL A 718 50.03 5.11 20.24
C VAL A 718 49.45 4.55 21.57
N ALA A 719 49.44 3.20 21.58
CA ALA A 719 49.38 2.20 22.67
C ALA A 719 47.96 1.72 23.07
N GLY A 720 47.59 0.45 23.02
CA GLY A 720 48.29 -0.82 22.76
C GLY A 720 47.58 -1.91 23.57
N GLY A 721 47.17 -3.05 22.96
CA GLY A 721 46.57 -4.12 23.75
C GLY A 721 45.79 -5.21 23.00
N LYS A 722 46.53 -6.13 22.36
CA LYS A 722 46.30 -7.58 22.18
C LYS A 722 44.93 -8.13 21.72
N LEU A 723 45.01 -8.76 20.54
CA LEU A 723 44.25 -9.92 20.05
C LEU A 723 44.06 -11.03 21.11
N VAL A 724 42.89 -11.66 21.13
CA VAL A 724 42.74 -13.13 21.12
C VAL A 724 41.50 -13.48 20.29
N ALA A 725 41.68 -14.38 19.31
CA ALA A 725 40.64 -15.00 18.51
C ALA A 725 40.21 -16.35 19.12
N ALA A 726 38.91 -16.63 19.08
CA ALA A 726 38.29 -17.93 18.83
C ALA A 726 36.81 -17.69 18.51
#